data_AF-A0A1Y2HQK7-F1
#
_entry.id   AF-A0A1Y2HQK7-F1
#
_cell.length_a   1.000
_cell.length_b   1.000
_cell.length_c   1.000
_cell.angle_alpha   90.00
_cell.angle_beta   90.00
_cell.angle_gamma   90.00
#
_symmetry.space_group_name_H-M   'P 1'
#
loop_
_entity.id
_entity.type
_entity.pdbx_description
1 polymer ?
#
loop_
_entity_poly.entity_id
_entity_poly.type
_entity_poly.pdbx_seq_one_letter_code
_entity_poly.pdbx_strand_id
1 'polypeptide(L)'
;MANPLYFSQFVKFLDALCTEKHPENKRKYCRKLLDYLRARNNADEIFVVLRMLLPLQDRTRGSYKMKELALAKSIAAALSLDPKSDQAQHLQNYRQPRAGFASHGDFSEVALDVLRNRSTVTRAVGDMGPTMADVDAKLDAMVAAQDMKEKDAIMLWFIKRFLPLELKWLLRIICKDLKLGVSERTVLGEWHPNAYRLWTTSSDLRGIAALTDQAQVLGEDQIQVQIMVPFKPMLGYKADKFNLLPGYLKSFGKPFYVQEKIDGERILIHYQRGQFRFYSRKSIEWTEYGRDFDSGSWTRHLGGPFWIDQPGMDIIEEFILDGEMVAVDSRTGEVLPFGTLRSAQVGTVDPADVSLGALATHPRFFAFDLLCLNGTPMGRVMLRDRYAKLVQLFRRVPGWFEILGIRKCSTPAEIVTELQEIYCKMGEGVVVKDPDSVYVPGERPRAWLKVKMDYETELLETMDLVVIGACWGEGRRGKMFSHFLVGLRDPSPDGDPEKDEWVSFARVGSGYSRMQLEELHSKLNDFTLEYNPTKLPTWLRHITSASRTRPDVLIHPRHSVVLEVIAAELTPSTDYAAGATLRFPRVRAIRTDKGVDDAASMADVDRIWEKTQGRLVKPPTEDLFDAKRVRASGKGAASRRGAARKVVSGFVGMAEHAAAAQSSSIRTDGQASGLSAKSRRQAKRVFHGRTFLIVGQPRPANRVLGLVVKPTSGAVASSSSDPADPTTAEGLHHLVYEHGGQCIAKLGNNSELPLHVKGQPIGIFTVIAADPKSLYLKSIIKLGKYDVLASSHLVNCVAAKRWITPKPADYLHMTPVTRLKYQDAFDPWGDHYSDKIASPVELKQVFEHMDRLAVQLAPPSTSAPQQQVSILVPSKQLFSMPFSGTDRDDALAPFHAQTVGHDKELVRDRRLKWEQIERVRARYFNDAHMPGRWFQGMVVYPHWYVTPGNPEGARRRTPEMQVAVARLVMYGAEVTSDMRGRKDQVTHYLVEGAAADVRYAVFSLDDVSRYC
;
A
#
# COMPACT_ATOMS: atom_id res chain seq x y z
N MET A 1 -0.49 -20.13 -40.87
CA MET A 1 0.13 -20.43 -39.55
C MET A 1 0.54 -19.11 -38.93
N ALA A 2 0.22 -18.86 -37.66
CA ALA A 2 0.65 -17.63 -36.99
C ALA A 2 2.20 -17.61 -36.90
N ASN A 3 2.83 -16.45 -37.14
CA ASN A 3 4.27 -16.31 -36.94
C ASN A 3 4.65 -16.75 -35.51
N PRO A 4 5.75 -17.49 -35.33
CA PRO A 4 6.18 -17.94 -34.00
C PRO A 4 6.50 -16.73 -33.11
N LEU A 5 6.21 -16.85 -31.81
CA LEU A 5 6.54 -15.82 -30.83
C LEU A 5 8.00 -15.95 -30.41
N TYR A 6 8.81 -14.93 -30.68
CA TYR A 6 10.24 -14.95 -30.38
C TYR A 6 10.54 -14.40 -28.99
N PHE A 7 11.54 -14.97 -28.31
CA PHE A 7 11.98 -14.49 -26.99
C PHE A 7 12.46 -13.04 -27.05
N SER A 8 13.07 -12.64 -28.17
CA SER A 8 13.49 -11.26 -28.44
C SER A 8 12.34 -10.25 -28.39
N GLN A 9 11.16 -10.62 -28.87
CA GLN A 9 9.96 -9.78 -28.81
C GLN A 9 9.44 -9.65 -27.38
N PHE A 10 9.43 -10.77 -26.65
CA PHE A 10 9.06 -10.78 -25.23
C PHE A 10 10.02 -9.95 -24.38
N VAL A 11 11.32 -10.01 -24.65
CA VAL A 11 12.34 -9.19 -24.00
C VAL A 11 12.13 -7.70 -24.24
N LYS A 12 11.81 -7.28 -25.48
CA LYS A 12 11.47 -5.88 -25.77
C LYS A 12 10.28 -5.40 -24.95
N PHE A 13 9.26 -6.25 -24.79
CA PHE A 13 8.12 -5.97 -23.92
C PHE A 13 8.54 -5.83 -22.45
N LEU A 14 9.31 -6.79 -21.92
CA LEU A 14 9.76 -6.77 -20.52
C LEU A 14 10.59 -5.51 -20.21
N ASP A 15 11.47 -5.12 -21.14
CA ASP A 15 12.31 -3.93 -20.97
C ASP A 15 11.51 -2.62 -21.01
N ALA A 16 10.55 -2.50 -21.93
CA ALA A 16 9.61 -1.38 -21.97
C ALA A 16 8.74 -1.30 -20.70
N LEU A 17 8.21 -2.45 -20.23
CA LEU A 17 7.40 -2.51 -19.02
C LEU A 17 8.20 -2.16 -17.76
N CYS A 18 9.46 -2.58 -17.69
CA CYS A 18 10.34 -2.34 -16.55
C CYS A 18 10.75 -0.87 -16.45
N THR A 19 11.02 -0.22 -17.59
CA THR A 19 11.48 1.18 -17.66
C THR A 19 10.36 2.20 -17.45
N GLU A 20 9.12 1.83 -17.77
CA GLU A 20 7.95 2.65 -17.46
C GLU A 20 7.86 2.91 -15.94
N LYS A 21 7.48 4.13 -15.56
CA LYS A 21 7.37 4.54 -14.15
C LYS A 21 5.92 4.66 -13.69
N HIS A 22 5.00 4.96 -14.61
CA HIS A 22 3.59 5.18 -14.30
C HIS A 22 2.83 3.84 -14.23
N PRO A 23 2.20 3.50 -13.09
CA PRO A 23 1.46 2.24 -12.93
C PRO A 23 0.36 2.03 -13.98
N GLU A 24 -0.33 3.10 -14.39
CA GLU A 24 -1.38 3.04 -15.41
C GLU A 24 -0.83 2.66 -16.79
N ASN A 25 0.31 3.24 -17.18
CA ASN A 25 0.98 2.87 -18.42
C ASN A 25 1.46 1.42 -18.36
N LYS A 26 2.02 0.95 -17.23
CA LYS A 26 2.38 -0.46 -17.06
C LYS A 26 1.19 -1.39 -17.27
N ARG A 27 0.03 -1.03 -16.72
CA ARG A 27 -1.23 -1.75 -16.92
C ARG A 27 -1.62 -1.78 -18.40
N LYS A 28 -1.50 -0.65 -19.12
CA LYS A 28 -1.74 -0.56 -20.56
C LYS A 28 -0.78 -1.43 -21.38
N TYR A 29 0.51 -1.50 -21.01
CA TYR A 29 1.47 -2.41 -21.65
C TYR A 29 1.06 -3.88 -21.45
N CYS A 30 0.73 -4.28 -20.22
CA CYS A 30 0.24 -5.63 -19.94
C CYS A 30 -1.00 -5.95 -20.79
N ARG A 31 -1.99 -5.04 -20.82
CA ARG A 31 -3.18 -5.21 -21.65
C ARG A 31 -2.86 -5.43 -23.12
N LYS A 32 -2.00 -4.59 -23.71
CA LYS A 32 -1.58 -4.73 -25.12
C LYS A 32 -0.92 -6.08 -25.41
N LEU A 33 -0.04 -6.55 -24.55
CA LEU A 33 0.56 -7.88 -24.71
C LEU A 33 -0.51 -8.97 -24.64
N LEU A 34 -1.37 -8.90 -23.63
CA LEU A 34 -2.40 -9.91 -23.39
C LEU A 34 -3.46 -9.93 -24.50
N ASP A 35 -3.85 -8.77 -25.04
CA ASP A 35 -4.73 -8.67 -26.21
C ASP A 35 -4.09 -9.30 -27.45
N TYR A 36 -2.78 -9.04 -27.66
CA TYR A 36 -2.02 -9.68 -28.73
C TYR A 36 -1.97 -11.21 -28.58
N LEU A 37 -1.80 -11.72 -27.35
CA LEU A 37 -1.82 -13.15 -27.09
C LEU A 37 -3.23 -13.77 -27.27
N ARG A 38 -4.29 -13.08 -26.85
CA ARG A 38 -5.68 -13.52 -27.07
C ARG A 38 -6.00 -13.65 -28.56
N ALA A 39 -5.56 -12.69 -29.38
CA ALA A 39 -5.76 -12.72 -30.82
C ALA A 39 -5.11 -13.94 -31.52
N ARG A 40 -4.08 -14.54 -30.90
CA ARG A 40 -3.44 -15.77 -31.40
C ARG A 40 -4.22 -17.03 -31.08
N ASN A 41 -5.09 -16.99 -30.07
CA ASN A 41 -5.97 -18.08 -29.63
C ASN A 41 -5.26 -19.44 -29.46
N ASN A 42 -4.10 -19.44 -28.79
CA ASN A 42 -3.30 -20.64 -28.54
C ASN A 42 -2.94 -20.72 -27.05
N ALA A 43 -3.65 -21.57 -26.31
CA ALA A 43 -3.52 -21.71 -24.86
C ALA A 43 -2.11 -22.14 -24.41
N ASP A 44 -1.42 -22.98 -25.18
CA ASP A 44 -0.06 -23.41 -24.85
C ASP A 44 0.94 -22.27 -25.00
N GLU A 45 0.86 -21.49 -26.08
CA GLU A 45 1.69 -20.29 -26.25
C GLU A 45 1.41 -19.24 -25.16
N ILE A 46 0.14 -19.02 -24.82
CA ILE A 46 -0.26 -18.11 -23.75
C ILE A 46 0.32 -18.58 -22.42
N PHE A 47 0.22 -19.88 -22.11
CA PHE A 47 0.78 -20.47 -20.89
C PHE A 47 2.28 -20.25 -20.80
N VAL A 48 3.03 -20.49 -21.89
CA VAL A 48 4.48 -20.27 -21.96
C VAL A 48 4.83 -18.80 -21.67
N VAL A 49 4.05 -17.85 -22.19
CA VAL A 49 4.29 -16.42 -21.89
C VAL A 49 3.93 -16.09 -20.44
N LEU A 50 2.78 -16.55 -19.94
CA LEU A 50 2.33 -16.29 -18.57
C LEU A 50 3.29 -16.87 -17.52
N ARG A 51 3.79 -18.09 -17.71
CA ARG A 51 4.74 -18.71 -16.78
C ARG A 51 6.10 -18.00 -16.77
N MET A 52 6.54 -17.42 -17.90
CA MET A 52 7.77 -16.62 -17.95
C MET A 52 7.56 -15.19 -17.44
N LEU A 53 6.35 -14.64 -17.55
CA LEU A 53 5.97 -13.34 -17.01
C LEU A 53 5.70 -13.39 -15.49
N LEU A 54 5.25 -14.55 -14.99
CA LEU A 54 4.96 -14.83 -13.58
C LEU A 54 5.73 -16.06 -13.08
N PRO A 55 7.07 -16.09 -13.16
CA PRO A 55 7.87 -17.29 -12.88
C PRO A 55 7.79 -17.76 -11.43
N LEU A 56 7.49 -16.84 -10.50
CA LEU A 56 7.24 -17.16 -9.10
C LEU A 56 5.90 -17.90 -8.88
N GLN A 57 4.93 -17.71 -9.79
CA GLN A 57 3.61 -18.33 -9.72
C GLN A 57 3.49 -19.61 -10.54
N ASP A 58 4.51 -19.95 -11.31
CA ASP A 58 4.61 -21.26 -11.96
C ASP A 58 4.75 -22.37 -10.92
N ARG A 59 3.89 -23.38 -11.02
CA ARG A 59 3.87 -24.59 -10.18
C ARG A 59 4.19 -25.86 -10.95
N THR A 60 4.21 -25.81 -12.28
CA THR A 60 4.49 -26.98 -13.12
C THR A 60 5.99 -27.17 -13.31
N ARG A 61 6.77 -26.08 -13.35
CA ARG A 61 8.24 -26.15 -13.33
C ARG A 61 8.80 -26.06 -11.92
N GLY A 62 9.58 -27.09 -11.58
CA GLY A 62 10.29 -27.20 -10.32
C GLY A 62 11.32 -26.10 -10.07
N SER A 63 12.12 -26.28 -9.01
CA SER A 63 13.21 -25.38 -8.69
C SER A 63 14.41 -25.64 -9.60
N TYR A 64 14.97 -24.59 -10.19
CA TYR A 64 16.24 -24.67 -10.92
C TYR A 64 17.42 -25.09 -10.04
N LYS A 65 17.28 -24.98 -8.70
CA LYS A 65 18.36 -25.19 -7.72
C LYS A 65 19.61 -24.35 -8.02
N MET A 66 19.44 -23.20 -8.68
CA MET A 66 20.49 -22.25 -9.02
C MET A 66 20.09 -20.87 -8.50
N LYS A 67 20.93 -20.32 -7.61
CA LYS A 67 20.86 -18.93 -7.16
C LYS A 67 21.98 -18.11 -7.81
N GLU A 68 22.04 -16.83 -7.53
CA GLU A 68 22.97 -15.86 -8.12
C GLU A 68 24.43 -16.34 -8.08
N LEU A 69 24.91 -16.90 -6.97
CA LEU A 69 26.29 -17.41 -6.88
C LEU A 69 26.54 -18.63 -7.79
N ALA A 70 25.58 -19.55 -7.90
CA ALA A 70 25.69 -20.70 -8.80
C ALA A 70 25.63 -20.25 -10.27
N LEU A 71 24.74 -19.31 -10.59
CA LEU A 71 24.64 -18.68 -11.91
C LEU A 71 25.91 -17.91 -12.26
N ALA A 72 26.50 -17.17 -11.31
CA ALA A 72 27.75 -16.46 -11.48
C ALA A 72 28.89 -17.41 -11.89
N LYS A 73 29.01 -18.53 -11.17
CA LYS A 73 30.00 -19.59 -11.48
C LYS A 73 29.75 -20.23 -12.85
N SER A 74 28.49 -20.54 -13.16
CA SER A 74 28.10 -21.12 -14.45
C SER A 74 28.38 -20.19 -15.63
N ILE A 75 28.05 -18.90 -15.50
CA ILE A 75 28.37 -17.88 -16.51
C ILE A 75 29.89 -17.72 -16.65
N ALA A 76 30.63 -17.65 -15.54
CA ALA A 76 32.08 -17.53 -15.57
C ALA A 76 32.74 -18.73 -16.25
N ALA A 77 32.26 -19.95 -15.97
CA ALA A 77 32.73 -21.18 -16.63
C ALA A 77 32.42 -21.17 -18.13
N ALA A 78 31.19 -20.82 -18.52
CA ALA A 78 30.75 -20.74 -19.91
C ALA A 78 31.51 -19.68 -20.74
N LEU A 79 31.97 -18.61 -20.09
CA LEU A 79 32.81 -17.56 -20.69
C LEU A 79 34.32 -17.82 -20.54
N SER A 80 34.70 -18.95 -19.92
CA SER A 80 36.09 -19.32 -19.60
C SER A 80 36.86 -18.20 -18.89
N LEU A 81 36.22 -17.57 -17.90
CA LEU A 81 36.86 -16.55 -17.06
C LEU A 81 37.80 -17.21 -16.06
N ASP A 82 38.99 -16.63 -15.87
CA ASP A 82 39.81 -16.96 -14.70
C ASP A 82 39.00 -16.63 -13.42
N PRO A 83 38.84 -17.58 -12.47
CA PRO A 83 38.13 -17.34 -11.21
C PRO A 83 38.63 -16.13 -10.42
N LYS A 84 39.89 -15.74 -10.57
CA LYS A 84 40.50 -14.57 -9.92
C LYS A 84 40.36 -13.28 -10.73
N SER A 85 39.92 -13.37 -12.00
CA SER A 85 39.72 -12.19 -12.85
C SER A 85 38.68 -11.24 -12.29
N ASP A 86 38.81 -9.97 -12.69
CA ASP A 86 37.95 -8.96 -12.12
C ASP A 86 36.45 -9.16 -12.42
N GLN A 87 36.17 -9.71 -13.60
CA GLN A 87 34.83 -10.04 -14.07
C GLN A 87 34.23 -11.23 -13.30
N ALA A 88 35.00 -12.28 -13.06
CA ALA A 88 34.53 -13.45 -12.30
C ALA A 88 34.25 -13.09 -10.83
N GLN A 89 35.09 -12.26 -10.23
CA GLN A 89 34.87 -11.75 -8.88
C GLN A 89 33.67 -10.79 -8.81
N HIS A 90 33.47 -9.95 -9.82
CA HIS A 90 32.32 -9.06 -9.88
C HIS A 90 30.99 -9.83 -10.00
N LEU A 91 30.93 -10.90 -10.81
CA LEU A 91 29.75 -11.76 -10.89
C LEU A 91 29.42 -12.43 -9.54
N GLN A 92 30.44 -12.95 -8.85
CA GLN A 92 30.26 -13.66 -7.58
C GLN A 92 29.88 -12.71 -6.43
N ASN A 93 30.47 -11.52 -6.41
CA ASN A 93 30.24 -10.47 -5.40
C ASN A 93 29.38 -9.34 -5.95
N TYR A 94 28.35 -9.67 -6.74
CA TYR A 94 27.55 -8.70 -7.53
C TYR A 94 26.91 -7.56 -6.73
N ARG A 95 26.79 -7.71 -5.40
CA ARG A 95 26.24 -6.68 -4.52
C ARG A 95 27.23 -5.54 -4.27
N GLN A 96 28.52 -5.85 -4.24
CA GLN A 96 29.59 -4.91 -3.94
C GLN A 96 29.95 -4.10 -5.19
N PRO A 97 30.21 -2.79 -5.06
CA PRO A 97 30.77 -2.00 -6.14
C PRO A 97 32.17 -2.49 -6.47
N ARG A 98 32.56 -2.39 -7.74
CA ARG A 98 33.88 -2.80 -8.21
C ARG A 98 34.38 -1.82 -9.26
N ALA A 99 35.63 -1.38 -9.11
CA ALA A 99 36.23 -0.42 -10.04
C ALA A 99 36.15 -0.94 -11.48
N GLY A 100 35.78 -0.07 -12.42
CA GLY A 100 35.60 -0.42 -13.83
C GLY A 100 34.24 -1.02 -14.21
N PHE A 101 33.32 -1.24 -13.25
CA PHE A 101 31.97 -1.73 -13.53
C PHE A 101 30.90 -0.72 -13.08
N ALA A 102 29.89 -0.52 -13.93
CA ALA A 102 28.82 0.46 -13.68
C ALA A 102 27.71 -0.09 -12.77
N SER A 103 27.38 -1.38 -12.89
CA SER A 103 26.29 -2.03 -12.16
C SER A 103 26.77 -2.75 -10.90
N HIS A 104 25.94 -2.75 -9.86
CA HIS A 104 26.06 -3.57 -8.66
C HIS A 104 24.71 -3.60 -7.93
N GLY A 105 24.49 -4.60 -7.07
CA GLY A 105 23.23 -4.80 -6.33
C GLY A 105 22.09 -5.45 -7.13
N ASP A 106 22.21 -5.58 -8.45
CA ASP A 106 21.32 -6.39 -9.29
C ASP A 106 22.18 -7.35 -10.12
N PHE A 107 22.10 -8.64 -9.78
CA PHE A 107 22.89 -9.70 -10.42
C PHE A 107 22.72 -9.72 -11.95
N SER A 108 21.50 -9.53 -12.45
CA SER A 108 21.23 -9.60 -13.88
C SER A 108 21.82 -8.40 -14.64
N GLU A 109 21.85 -7.21 -14.03
CA GLU A 109 22.51 -6.03 -14.62
C GLU A 109 24.03 -6.17 -14.56
N VAL A 110 24.59 -6.72 -13.46
CA VAL A 110 26.01 -7.06 -13.35
C VAL A 110 26.43 -8.08 -14.41
N ALA A 111 25.62 -9.13 -14.61
CA ALA A 111 25.87 -10.11 -15.65
C ALA A 111 25.79 -9.49 -17.06
N LEU A 112 24.85 -8.57 -17.29
CA LEU A 112 24.73 -7.84 -18.55
C LEU A 112 26.01 -7.04 -18.87
N ASP A 113 26.57 -6.33 -17.88
CA ASP A 113 27.81 -5.55 -18.06
C ASP A 113 28.99 -6.45 -18.45
N VAL A 114 29.14 -7.63 -17.82
CA VAL A 114 30.18 -8.60 -18.18
C VAL A 114 29.93 -9.22 -19.57
N LEU A 115 28.68 -9.55 -19.89
CA LEU A 115 28.31 -10.22 -21.14
C LEU A 115 28.44 -9.29 -22.36
N ARG A 116 28.13 -8.00 -22.23
CA ARG A 116 28.24 -7.01 -23.33
C ARG A 116 29.64 -6.97 -23.94
N ASN A 117 30.67 -7.09 -23.11
CA ASN A 117 32.06 -7.02 -23.55
C ASN A 117 32.60 -8.34 -24.12
N ARG A 118 31.83 -9.43 -24.06
CA ARG A 118 32.28 -10.79 -24.46
C ARG A 118 31.34 -11.51 -25.42
N SER A 119 30.14 -11.00 -25.64
CA SER A 119 29.16 -11.67 -26.50
C SER A 119 29.62 -11.64 -27.95
N THR A 120 29.68 -12.82 -28.56
CA THR A 120 29.97 -13.00 -29.99
C THR A 120 28.70 -13.16 -30.82
N VAL A 121 27.52 -13.03 -30.21
CA VAL A 121 26.24 -13.27 -30.87
C VAL A 121 25.82 -12.03 -31.66
N THR A 122 25.79 -12.15 -32.98
CA THR A 122 25.26 -11.13 -33.90
C THR A 122 24.07 -11.71 -34.66
N ARG A 123 23.00 -10.93 -34.84
CA ARG A 123 21.83 -11.35 -35.62
C ARG A 123 21.80 -10.68 -36.98
N ALA A 124 21.57 -11.48 -38.02
CA ALA A 124 21.28 -10.97 -39.35
C ALA A 124 19.90 -10.29 -39.38
N VAL A 125 19.67 -9.45 -40.39
CA VAL A 125 18.35 -8.82 -40.59
C VAL A 125 17.30 -9.91 -40.81
N GLY A 126 16.28 -9.96 -39.95
CA GLY A 126 15.24 -10.98 -39.98
C GLY A 126 15.48 -12.19 -39.07
N ASP A 127 16.70 -12.39 -38.56
CA ASP A 127 16.93 -13.37 -37.49
C ASP A 127 16.45 -12.80 -36.15
N MET A 128 15.45 -13.46 -35.56
CA MET A 128 14.84 -13.09 -34.29
C MET A 128 15.32 -13.98 -33.13
N GLY A 129 16.20 -14.93 -33.41
CA GLY A 129 16.76 -15.89 -32.47
C GLY A 129 15.78 -16.97 -32.03
N PRO A 130 16.00 -17.56 -30.84
CA PRO A 130 15.14 -18.63 -30.30
C PRO A 130 13.70 -18.18 -30.04
N THR A 131 12.76 -19.10 -30.26
CA THR A 131 11.34 -18.90 -29.96
C THR A 131 11.06 -19.04 -28.47
N MET A 132 9.91 -18.54 -28.00
CA MET A 132 9.47 -18.74 -26.62
C MET A 132 9.38 -20.23 -26.25
N ALA A 133 8.96 -21.09 -27.18
CA ALA A 133 8.90 -22.54 -26.99
C ALA A 133 10.29 -23.17 -26.83
N ASP A 134 11.28 -22.72 -27.62
CA ASP A 134 12.67 -23.19 -27.48
C ASP A 134 13.23 -22.83 -26.09
N VAL A 135 12.96 -21.62 -25.62
CA VAL A 135 13.38 -21.18 -24.29
C VAL A 135 12.68 -21.99 -23.21
N ASP A 136 11.38 -22.25 -23.35
CA ASP A 136 10.60 -23.03 -22.39
C ASP A 136 11.16 -24.45 -22.23
N ALA A 137 11.40 -25.13 -23.36
CA ALA A 137 11.96 -26.47 -23.39
C ALA A 137 13.37 -26.53 -22.77
N LYS A 138 14.21 -25.51 -23.00
CA LYS A 138 15.55 -25.45 -22.40
C LYS A 138 15.52 -25.14 -20.90
N LEU A 139 14.56 -24.35 -20.43
CA LEU A 139 14.35 -24.14 -19.00
C LEU A 139 13.83 -25.41 -18.30
N ASP A 140 12.97 -26.20 -18.97
CA ASP A 140 12.55 -27.51 -18.47
C ASP A 140 13.74 -28.49 -18.41
N ALA A 141 14.57 -28.54 -19.46
CA ALA A 141 15.79 -29.33 -19.46
C ALA A 141 16.76 -28.91 -18.33
N MET A 142 16.84 -27.62 -18.00
CA MET A 142 17.67 -27.13 -16.89
C MET A 142 17.18 -27.60 -15.52
N VAL A 143 15.87 -27.77 -15.34
CA VAL A 143 15.31 -28.35 -14.11
C VAL A 143 15.52 -29.86 -14.05
N ALA A 144 15.40 -30.54 -15.19
CA ALA A 144 15.61 -32.00 -15.31
C ALA A 144 17.08 -32.42 -15.20
N ALA A 145 18.02 -31.49 -15.40
CA ALA A 145 19.46 -31.74 -15.33
C ALA A 145 19.88 -32.31 -13.97
N GLN A 146 20.65 -33.40 -14.02
CA GLN A 146 21.04 -34.18 -12.84
C GLN A 146 22.19 -33.54 -12.07
N ASP A 147 23.10 -32.89 -12.78
CA ASP A 147 24.30 -32.28 -12.21
C ASP A 147 24.53 -30.84 -12.71
N MET A 148 25.57 -30.20 -12.18
CA MET A 148 25.92 -28.84 -12.57
C MET A 148 26.55 -28.76 -13.97
N LYS A 149 27.17 -29.84 -14.45
CA LYS A 149 27.84 -29.88 -15.76
C LYS A 149 26.82 -29.82 -16.89
N GLU A 150 25.70 -30.54 -16.76
CA GLU A 150 24.56 -30.46 -17.67
C GLU A 150 23.95 -29.05 -17.67
N LYS A 151 23.80 -28.45 -16.49
CA LYS A 151 23.30 -27.07 -16.36
C LYS A 151 24.24 -26.07 -17.01
N ASP A 152 25.54 -26.23 -16.85
CA ASP A 152 26.57 -25.40 -17.49
C ASP A 152 26.53 -25.54 -19.01
N ALA A 153 26.30 -26.74 -19.54
CA ALA A 153 26.12 -26.96 -20.98
C ALA A 153 24.86 -26.25 -21.53
N ILE A 154 23.77 -26.24 -20.76
CA ILE A 154 22.55 -25.50 -21.12
C ILE A 154 22.78 -23.99 -21.03
N MET A 155 23.48 -23.50 -19.99
CA MET A 155 23.87 -22.09 -19.87
C MET A 155 24.76 -21.65 -21.04
N LEU A 156 25.70 -22.49 -21.47
CA LEU A 156 26.52 -22.26 -22.65
C LEU A 156 25.66 -22.20 -23.93
N TRP A 157 24.64 -23.06 -24.05
CA TRP A 157 23.70 -23.02 -25.16
C TRP A 157 22.98 -21.67 -25.24
N PHE A 158 22.54 -21.12 -24.09
CA PHE A 158 21.93 -19.80 -24.01
C PHE A 158 22.93 -18.70 -24.39
N ILE A 159 24.13 -18.69 -23.81
CA ILE A 159 25.16 -17.68 -24.08
C ILE A 159 25.53 -17.61 -25.56
N LYS A 160 25.56 -18.76 -26.26
CA LYS A 160 25.89 -18.83 -27.70
C LYS A 160 24.77 -18.35 -28.64
N ARG A 161 23.54 -18.13 -28.15
CA ARG A 161 22.37 -17.85 -29.01
C ARG A 161 21.60 -16.58 -28.65
N PHE A 162 21.85 -16.03 -27.46
CA PHE A 162 21.12 -14.90 -26.92
C PHE A 162 21.99 -13.64 -26.97
N LEU A 163 21.37 -12.53 -27.30
CA LEU A 163 21.96 -11.21 -27.12
C LEU A 163 22.11 -10.91 -25.62
N PRO A 164 23.06 -10.05 -25.19
CA PRO A 164 23.28 -9.75 -23.78
C PRO A 164 22.02 -9.32 -23.03
N LEU A 165 21.16 -8.52 -23.67
CA LEU A 165 19.90 -8.06 -23.06
C LEU A 165 18.91 -9.22 -22.84
N GLU A 166 18.90 -10.21 -23.72
CA GLU A 166 18.03 -11.38 -23.58
C GLU A 166 18.53 -12.28 -22.45
N LEU A 167 19.85 -12.46 -22.32
CA LEU A 167 20.46 -13.17 -21.19
C LEU A 167 20.12 -12.51 -19.86
N LYS A 168 20.15 -11.16 -19.77
CA LYS A 168 19.70 -10.43 -18.57
C LYS A 168 18.31 -10.88 -18.13
N TRP A 169 17.36 -10.90 -19.06
CA TRP A 169 15.97 -11.26 -18.77
C TRP A 169 15.79 -12.74 -18.48
N LEU A 170 16.52 -13.62 -19.18
CA LEU A 170 16.58 -15.04 -18.88
C LEU A 170 17.05 -15.29 -17.44
N LEU A 171 18.11 -14.61 -16.99
CA LEU A 171 18.60 -14.71 -15.62
C LEU A 171 17.54 -14.26 -14.60
N ARG A 172 16.78 -13.20 -14.89
CA ARG A 172 15.65 -12.78 -14.03
C ARG A 172 14.53 -13.83 -13.98
N ILE A 173 14.25 -14.51 -15.09
CA ILE A 173 13.29 -15.63 -15.15
C ILE A 173 13.78 -16.81 -14.29
N ILE A 174 15.06 -17.19 -14.41
CA ILE A 174 15.67 -18.28 -13.64
C ILE A 174 15.68 -17.96 -12.14
N CYS A 175 16.06 -16.73 -11.77
CA CYS A 175 15.99 -16.25 -10.39
C CYS A 175 14.55 -16.07 -9.88
N LYS A 176 13.54 -16.18 -10.74
CA LYS A 176 12.12 -15.94 -10.48
C LYS A 176 11.84 -14.53 -9.90
N ASP A 177 12.63 -13.53 -10.30
CA ASP A 177 12.48 -12.12 -9.90
C ASP A 177 12.70 -11.18 -11.10
N LEU A 178 11.60 -10.82 -11.77
CA LEU A 178 11.62 -9.95 -12.96
C LEU A 178 11.74 -8.46 -12.66
N LYS A 179 11.49 -8.03 -11.42
CA LYS A 179 11.56 -6.62 -10.99
C LYS A 179 10.70 -5.64 -11.83
N LEU A 180 9.62 -6.11 -12.44
CA LEU A 180 8.77 -5.31 -13.35
C LEU A 180 7.95 -4.20 -12.65
N GLY A 181 7.75 -4.32 -11.34
CA GLY A 181 6.91 -3.38 -10.59
C GLY A 181 5.41 -3.51 -10.88
N VAL A 182 4.98 -4.64 -11.45
CA VAL A 182 3.56 -5.05 -11.56
C VAL A 182 3.33 -6.31 -10.75
N SER A 183 2.17 -6.42 -10.10
CA SER A 183 1.78 -7.62 -9.35
C SER A 183 1.11 -8.65 -10.25
N GLU A 184 1.13 -9.91 -9.82
CA GLU A 184 0.36 -11.00 -10.43
C GLU A 184 -1.14 -10.65 -10.50
N ARG A 185 -1.69 -9.97 -9.49
CA ARG A 185 -3.07 -9.47 -9.54
C ARG A 185 -3.31 -8.53 -10.71
N THR A 186 -2.36 -7.65 -11.00
CA THR A 186 -2.47 -6.73 -12.13
C THR A 186 -2.41 -7.48 -13.45
N VAL A 187 -1.41 -8.37 -13.61
CA VAL A 187 -1.24 -9.15 -14.84
C VAL A 187 -2.45 -10.05 -15.12
N LEU A 188 -2.89 -10.83 -14.11
CA LEU A 188 -4.03 -11.73 -14.24
C LEU A 188 -5.36 -10.97 -14.36
N GLY A 189 -5.51 -9.83 -13.69
CA GLY A 189 -6.70 -8.99 -13.81
C GLY A 189 -6.85 -8.35 -15.18
N GLU A 190 -5.74 -8.05 -15.89
CA GLU A 190 -5.78 -7.63 -17.29
C GLU A 190 -6.01 -8.79 -18.27
N TRP A 191 -5.77 -10.04 -17.84
CA TRP A 191 -6.04 -11.21 -18.66
C TRP A 191 -7.54 -11.51 -18.70
N HIS A 192 -8.16 -11.70 -17.54
CA HIS A 192 -9.57 -12.07 -17.40
C HIS A 192 -10.13 -11.61 -16.05
N PRO A 193 -11.40 -11.14 -15.96
CA PRO A 193 -12.00 -10.69 -14.69
C PRO A 193 -11.93 -11.72 -13.56
N ASN A 194 -12.09 -13.00 -13.88
CA ASN A 194 -12.03 -14.09 -12.90
C ASN A 194 -10.63 -14.71 -12.70
N ALA A 195 -9.62 -14.37 -13.52
CA ALA A 195 -8.34 -15.10 -13.55
C ALA A 195 -7.57 -15.04 -12.23
N TYR A 196 -7.52 -13.87 -11.57
CA TYR A 196 -6.83 -13.77 -10.29
C TYR A 196 -7.50 -14.63 -9.22
N ARG A 197 -8.84 -14.59 -9.14
CA ARG A 197 -9.60 -15.38 -8.16
C ARG A 197 -9.46 -16.88 -8.41
N LEU A 198 -9.57 -17.30 -9.67
CA LEU A 198 -9.37 -18.70 -10.04
C LEU A 198 -7.94 -19.17 -9.72
N TRP A 199 -6.94 -18.34 -10.00
CA TRP A 199 -5.56 -18.66 -9.64
C TRP A 199 -5.37 -18.77 -8.11
N THR A 200 -6.03 -17.93 -7.31
CA THR A 200 -5.95 -18.07 -5.85
C THR A 200 -6.61 -19.35 -5.32
N THR A 201 -7.56 -19.95 -6.06
CA THR A 201 -8.26 -21.19 -5.69
C THR A 201 -7.67 -22.46 -6.31
N SER A 202 -6.84 -22.37 -7.35
CA SER A 202 -6.25 -23.54 -8.03
C SER A 202 -4.72 -23.52 -8.18
N SER A 203 -4.09 -22.36 -8.02
CA SER A 203 -2.67 -22.10 -8.33
C SER A 203 -2.22 -22.55 -9.73
N ASP A 204 -3.16 -22.66 -10.68
CA ASP A 204 -2.91 -23.24 -12.01
C ASP A 204 -2.88 -22.17 -13.11
N LEU A 205 -1.67 -21.79 -13.54
CA LEU A 205 -1.49 -20.85 -14.64
C LEU A 205 -1.92 -21.41 -16.01
N ARG A 206 -1.93 -22.74 -16.20
CA ARG A 206 -2.33 -23.36 -17.48
C ARG A 206 -3.85 -23.27 -17.65
N GLY A 207 -4.61 -23.58 -16.61
CA GLY A 207 -6.05 -23.33 -16.57
C GLY A 207 -6.40 -21.86 -16.81
N ILE A 208 -5.62 -20.92 -16.25
CA ILE A 208 -5.82 -19.49 -16.55
C ILE A 208 -5.55 -19.16 -18.02
N ALA A 209 -4.48 -19.71 -18.60
CA ALA A 209 -4.11 -19.48 -20.00
C ALA A 209 -5.20 -19.92 -20.98
N ALA A 210 -6.00 -20.93 -20.61
CA ALA A 210 -7.13 -21.41 -21.40
C ALA A 210 -8.36 -20.47 -21.40
N LEU A 211 -8.44 -19.49 -20.47
CA LEU A 211 -9.53 -18.51 -20.42
C LEU A 211 -9.34 -17.39 -21.45
N THR A 212 -9.48 -17.71 -22.74
CA THR A 212 -9.26 -16.75 -23.84
C THR A 212 -10.46 -15.84 -24.11
N ASP A 213 -11.68 -16.27 -23.77
CA ASP A 213 -12.91 -15.48 -23.91
C ASP A 213 -13.16 -14.64 -22.65
N GLN A 214 -13.13 -13.30 -22.79
CA GLN A 214 -13.41 -12.38 -21.69
C GLN A 214 -14.90 -12.21 -21.39
N ALA A 215 -15.78 -12.60 -22.31
CA ALA A 215 -17.22 -12.61 -22.08
C ALA A 215 -17.64 -13.81 -21.22
N GLN A 216 -16.79 -14.85 -21.12
CA GLN A 216 -17.02 -16.01 -20.27
C GLN A 216 -16.83 -15.65 -18.80
N VAL A 217 -17.89 -15.11 -18.17
CA VAL A 217 -17.90 -14.92 -16.71
C VAL A 217 -18.10 -16.28 -16.06
N LEU A 218 -17.09 -16.74 -15.32
CA LEU A 218 -17.18 -17.98 -14.55
C LEU A 218 -18.13 -17.80 -13.38
N GLY A 219 -18.99 -18.80 -13.18
CA GLY A 219 -19.87 -18.88 -12.04
C GLY A 219 -19.10 -18.95 -10.72
N GLU A 220 -19.75 -18.51 -9.65
CA GLU A 220 -19.19 -18.52 -8.30
C GLU A 220 -18.96 -19.95 -7.75
N ASP A 221 -19.65 -20.95 -8.31
CA ASP A 221 -19.45 -22.40 -8.14
C ASP A 221 -18.16 -22.90 -8.81
N GLN A 222 -17.78 -22.31 -9.94
CA GLN A 222 -16.56 -22.68 -10.68
C GLN A 222 -15.29 -22.11 -10.05
N ILE A 223 -15.40 -21.07 -9.22
CA ILE A 223 -14.27 -20.41 -8.54
C ILE A 223 -14.27 -20.78 -7.05
N GLN A 224 -14.03 -22.07 -6.78
CA GLN A 224 -13.96 -22.61 -5.42
C GLN A 224 -12.72 -23.48 -5.24
N VAL A 225 -12.39 -23.76 -3.98
CA VAL A 225 -11.32 -24.71 -3.65
C VAL A 225 -11.72 -26.11 -4.10
N GLN A 226 -10.77 -26.85 -4.66
CA GLN A 226 -10.99 -28.21 -5.16
C GLN A 226 -10.12 -29.20 -4.37
N ILE A 227 -10.64 -30.42 -4.18
CA ILE A 227 -9.89 -31.48 -3.50
C ILE A 227 -8.61 -31.82 -4.28
N MET A 228 -7.55 -32.14 -3.55
CA MET A 228 -6.20 -32.39 -4.10
C MET A 228 -5.55 -31.27 -4.94
N VAL A 229 -6.19 -30.12 -5.15
CA VAL A 229 -5.64 -28.99 -5.91
C VAL A 229 -5.11 -27.91 -4.95
N PRO A 230 -3.87 -27.42 -5.11
CA PRO A 230 -3.29 -26.47 -4.19
C PRO A 230 -3.84 -25.04 -4.38
N PHE A 231 -4.14 -24.34 -3.29
CA PHE A 231 -4.63 -22.96 -3.35
C PHE A 231 -3.87 -22.02 -2.41
N LYS A 232 -4.21 -20.73 -2.44
CA LYS A 232 -3.64 -19.72 -1.53
C LYS A 232 -4.51 -19.63 -0.27
N PRO A 233 -3.99 -19.91 0.93
CA PRO A 233 -4.79 -19.76 2.13
C PRO A 233 -5.18 -18.30 2.37
N MET A 234 -6.30 -18.09 3.05
CA MET A 234 -6.73 -16.78 3.56
C MET A 234 -5.71 -16.25 4.56
N LEU A 235 -5.48 -14.94 4.56
CA LEU A 235 -4.43 -14.30 5.34
C LEU A 235 -5.01 -13.30 6.35
N GLY A 236 -4.36 -13.19 7.51
CA GLY A 236 -4.72 -12.19 8.51
C GLY A 236 -4.27 -10.77 8.13
N TYR A 237 -5.17 -9.79 8.37
CA TYR A 237 -4.91 -8.36 8.34
C TYR A 237 -4.12 -7.92 9.59
N LYS A 238 -3.15 -7.03 9.41
CA LYS A 238 -2.29 -6.57 10.51
C LYS A 238 -3.02 -5.49 11.33
N ALA A 239 -3.32 -5.77 12.60
CA ALA A 239 -3.76 -4.74 13.53
C ALA A 239 -2.51 -4.02 14.06
N ASP A 240 -2.05 -3.00 13.35
CA ASP A 240 -0.75 -2.35 13.57
C ASP A 240 -0.57 -1.69 14.94
N LYS A 241 -1.67 -1.29 15.60
CA LYS A 241 -1.66 -0.65 16.92
C LYS A 241 -2.88 -1.08 17.72
N PHE A 242 -2.71 -1.25 19.04
CA PHE A 242 -3.79 -1.68 19.93
C PHE A 242 -4.94 -0.67 19.97
N ASN A 243 -4.64 0.62 19.95
CA ASN A 243 -5.64 1.68 19.97
C ASN A 243 -6.56 1.72 18.73
N LEU A 244 -6.17 1.08 17.61
CA LEU A 244 -7.01 0.95 16.42
C LEU A 244 -7.93 -0.28 16.47
N LEU A 245 -7.64 -1.24 17.35
CA LEU A 245 -8.37 -2.49 17.47
C LEU A 245 -9.88 -2.29 17.70
N PRO A 246 -10.34 -1.38 18.59
CA PRO A 246 -11.77 -1.12 18.75
C PRO A 246 -12.45 -0.67 17.46
N GLY A 247 -11.75 0.06 16.60
CA GLY A 247 -12.26 0.50 15.29
C GLY A 247 -12.47 -0.66 14.32
N TYR A 248 -11.55 -1.62 14.30
CA TYR A 248 -11.68 -2.83 13.47
C TYR A 248 -12.81 -3.74 13.95
N LEU A 249 -12.99 -3.87 15.27
CA LEU A 249 -14.00 -4.74 15.87
C LEU A 249 -15.44 -4.22 15.73
N LYS A 250 -15.64 -2.95 15.36
CA LYS A 250 -16.98 -2.38 15.12
C LYS A 250 -17.76 -3.11 14.03
N SER A 251 -17.07 -3.68 13.05
CA SER A 251 -17.70 -4.42 11.96
C SER A 251 -17.87 -5.91 12.25
N PHE A 252 -17.41 -6.41 13.39
CA PHE A 252 -17.45 -7.83 13.74
C PHE A 252 -18.79 -8.14 14.41
N GLY A 253 -19.34 -9.33 14.15
CA GLY A 253 -20.38 -9.88 14.99
C GLY A 253 -19.89 -10.08 16.43
N LYS A 254 -20.77 -9.92 17.42
CA LYS A 254 -20.49 -10.28 18.82
C LYS A 254 -21.21 -11.57 19.20
N PRO A 255 -20.56 -12.50 19.92
CA PRO A 255 -19.14 -12.48 20.30
C PRO A 255 -18.24 -12.75 19.08
N PHE A 256 -17.05 -12.15 19.03
CA PHE A 256 -16.03 -12.51 18.06
C PHE A 256 -15.12 -13.63 18.61
N TYR A 257 -14.40 -14.31 17.71
CA TYR A 257 -13.55 -15.44 18.08
C TYR A 257 -12.10 -15.00 18.24
N VAL A 258 -11.46 -15.42 19.33
CA VAL A 258 -10.04 -15.22 19.59
C VAL A 258 -9.37 -16.59 19.66
N GLN A 259 -8.31 -16.76 18.87
CA GLN A 259 -7.48 -17.97 18.87
C GLN A 259 -6.01 -17.57 19.05
N GLU A 260 -5.24 -18.45 19.67
CA GLU A 260 -3.79 -18.29 19.71
C GLU A 260 -3.20 -18.22 18.30
N LYS A 261 -2.27 -17.31 18.08
CA LYS A 261 -1.48 -17.31 16.86
C LYS A 261 -0.29 -18.25 17.04
N ILE A 262 -0.45 -19.49 16.59
CA ILE A 262 0.61 -20.50 16.61
C ILE A 262 1.79 -20.07 15.70
N ASP A 263 3.02 -20.18 16.21
CA ASP A 263 4.28 -19.82 15.52
C ASP A 263 4.87 -21.04 14.77
N GLY A 264 4.13 -21.53 13.77
CA GLY A 264 4.49 -22.71 12.97
C GLY A 264 4.59 -22.44 11.47
N GLU A 265 4.48 -23.51 10.68
CA GLU A 265 4.28 -23.44 9.23
C GLU A 265 2.83 -23.73 8.86
N ARG A 266 2.20 -22.79 8.16
CA ARG A 266 0.87 -22.95 7.59
C ARG A 266 0.81 -24.11 6.59
N ILE A 267 0.00 -25.13 6.88
CA ILE A 267 -0.21 -26.31 6.04
C ILE A 267 -1.70 -26.51 5.77
N LEU A 268 -2.03 -26.73 4.49
CA LEU A 268 -3.33 -27.21 4.03
C LEU A 268 -3.25 -28.72 3.86
N ILE A 269 -4.08 -29.46 4.59
CA ILE A 269 -4.18 -30.93 4.46
C ILE A 269 -5.35 -31.25 3.57
N HIS A 270 -5.08 -31.89 2.44
CA HIS A 270 -6.08 -32.46 1.56
C HIS A 270 -6.11 -33.97 1.80
N TYR A 271 -7.29 -34.53 1.99
CA TYR A 271 -7.50 -35.96 2.09
C TYR A 271 -8.57 -36.40 1.10
N GLN A 272 -8.30 -37.46 0.34
CA GLN A 272 -9.28 -38.07 -0.56
C GLN A 272 -9.04 -39.59 -0.57
N ARG A 273 -10.02 -40.35 -0.06
CA ARG A 273 -10.09 -41.82 -0.15
C ARG A 273 -8.75 -42.52 0.16
N GLY A 274 -8.23 -42.25 1.36
CA GLY A 274 -6.98 -42.83 1.85
C GLY A 274 -5.70 -42.12 1.44
N GLN A 275 -5.77 -41.09 0.58
CA GLN A 275 -4.61 -40.35 0.11
C GLN A 275 -4.54 -38.95 0.73
N PHE A 276 -3.37 -38.59 1.24
CA PHE A 276 -3.06 -37.27 1.79
C PHE A 276 -2.18 -36.45 0.83
N ARG A 277 -2.43 -35.14 0.79
CA ARG A 277 -1.51 -34.14 0.24
C ARG A 277 -1.42 -32.94 1.17
N PHE A 278 -0.23 -32.38 1.28
CA PHE A 278 0.06 -31.26 2.18
C PHE A 278 0.59 -30.10 1.37
N TYR A 279 -0.06 -28.94 1.44
CA TYR A 279 0.38 -27.75 0.73
C TYR A 279 0.73 -26.64 1.70
N SER A 280 1.93 -26.09 1.56
CA SER A 280 2.32 -24.87 2.28
C SER A 280 1.51 -23.66 1.83
N ARG A 281 1.61 -22.59 2.59
CA ARG A 281 1.13 -21.24 2.21
C ARG A 281 1.49 -20.81 0.78
N LYS A 282 2.64 -21.23 0.25
CA LYS A 282 3.09 -20.88 -1.10
C LYS A 282 2.57 -21.83 -2.17
N SER A 283 1.71 -22.79 -1.80
CA SER A 283 1.17 -23.83 -2.69
C SER A 283 2.29 -24.76 -3.17
N ILE A 284 3.27 -25.05 -2.30
CA ILE A 284 4.32 -26.05 -2.50
C ILE A 284 3.90 -27.29 -1.73
N GLU A 285 3.94 -28.44 -2.39
CA GLU A 285 3.61 -29.74 -1.81
C GLU A 285 4.72 -30.24 -0.87
N TRP A 286 4.30 -30.84 0.25
CA TRP A 286 5.14 -31.43 1.28
C TRP A 286 4.82 -32.91 1.43
N THR A 287 5.52 -33.74 0.68
CA THR A 287 5.30 -35.19 0.65
C THR A 287 5.83 -35.90 1.89
N GLU A 288 6.72 -35.25 2.65
CA GLU A 288 7.41 -35.81 3.81
C GLU A 288 6.47 -36.14 4.97
N TYR A 289 5.32 -35.45 5.07
CA TYR A 289 4.33 -35.71 6.12
C TYR A 289 3.56 -37.03 5.92
N GLY A 290 3.58 -37.57 4.71
CA GLY A 290 3.02 -38.88 4.34
C GLY A 290 2.01 -38.80 3.20
N ARG A 291 1.67 -39.96 2.64
CA ARG A 291 0.67 -40.07 1.55
C ARG A 291 -0.56 -40.87 1.95
N ASP A 292 -0.45 -41.63 3.02
CA ASP A 292 -1.47 -42.54 3.55
C ASP A 292 -1.24 -42.67 5.07
N PHE A 293 -2.06 -43.48 5.74
CA PHE A 293 -1.94 -43.70 7.19
C PHE A 293 -0.74 -44.55 7.62
N ASP A 294 0.08 -45.05 6.69
CA ASP A 294 1.20 -45.96 6.99
C ASP A 294 2.57 -45.31 6.70
N SER A 295 2.60 -44.10 6.14
CA SER A 295 3.82 -43.43 5.67
C SER A 295 4.07 -42.05 6.32
N GLY A 296 5.22 -41.44 6.01
CA GLY A 296 5.54 -40.04 6.37
C GLY A 296 5.80 -39.74 7.84
N SER A 297 6.26 -38.52 8.14
CA SER A 297 6.62 -38.10 9.50
C SER A 297 5.43 -37.73 10.39
N TRP A 298 4.22 -37.63 9.83
CA TRP A 298 3.02 -37.23 10.58
C TRP A 298 1.87 -38.24 10.44
N THR A 299 1.49 -38.65 9.23
CA THR A 299 0.28 -39.47 9.01
C THR A 299 0.35 -40.85 9.65
N ARG A 300 1.53 -41.52 9.67
CA ARG A 300 1.73 -42.82 10.34
C ARG A 300 1.39 -42.84 11.83
N HIS A 301 1.40 -41.69 12.48
CA HIS A 301 1.20 -41.58 13.91
C HIS A 301 -0.25 -41.26 14.30
N LEU A 302 -1.14 -41.13 13.32
CA LEU A 302 -2.56 -40.86 13.56
C LEU A 302 -3.33 -42.11 14.02
N GLY A 303 -2.79 -43.31 13.76
CA GLY A 303 -3.42 -44.58 14.15
C GLY A 303 -4.68 -44.92 13.37
N GLY A 304 -4.94 -44.24 12.26
CA GLY A 304 -6.12 -44.41 11.40
C GLY A 304 -6.96 -43.12 11.25
N PRO A 305 -8.19 -43.23 10.73
CA PRO A 305 -9.13 -42.13 10.64
C PRO A 305 -9.33 -41.42 11.99
N PHE A 306 -8.94 -40.14 12.04
CA PHE A 306 -9.08 -39.29 13.23
C PHE A 306 -10.36 -38.44 13.19
N TRP A 307 -11.34 -38.86 12.39
CA TRP A 307 -12.67 -38.28 12.32
C TRP A 307 -13.73 -39.30 12.75
N ILE A 308 -14.97 -38.82 12.89
CA ILE A 308 -16.10 -39.62 13.34
C ILE A 308 -17.10 -39.75 12.20
N ASP A 309 -17.33 -40.98 11.75
CA ASP A 309 -18.49 -41.30 10.95
C ASP A 309 -19.72 -41.33 11.86
N GLN A 310 -20.56 -40.29 11.76
CA GLN A 310 -21.74 -40.14 12.59
C GLN A 310 -22.93 -40.89 11.97
N PRO A 311 -23.76 -41.60 12.76
CA PRO A 311 -25.00 -42.17 12.26
C PRO A 311 -25.90 -41.09 11.63
N GLY A 312 -26.30 -41.28 10.37
CA GLY A 312 -27.12 -40.33 9.61
C GLY A 312 -26.34 -39.22 8.89
N MET A 313 -25.00 -39.25 8.89
CA MET A 313 -24.16 -38.45 8.00
C MET A 313 -23.46 -39.35 6.96
N ASP A 314 -23.14 -38.78 5.81
CA ASP A 314 -22.31 -39.45 4.80
C ASP A 314 -20.93 -39.76 5.37
N ILE A 315 -20.40 -40.94 5.02
CA ILE A 315 -19.04 -41.36 5.37
C ILE A 315 -18.06 -40.29 4.87
N ILE A 316 -17.08 -39.93 5.69
CA ILE A 316 -16.10 -38.91 5.28
C ILE A 316 -15.09 -39.57 4.33
N GLU A 317 -15.22 -39.25 3.04
CA GLU A 317 -14.30 -39.68 1.98
C GLU A 317 -13.28 -38.59 1.63
N GLU A 318 -13.64 -37.32 1.79
CA GLU A 318 -12.85 -36.18 1.32
C GLU A 318 -12.92 -34.99 2.28
N PHE A 319 -11.78 -34.35 2.55
CA PHE A 319 -11.77 -33.08 3.26
C PHE A 319 -10.55 -32.20 2.94
N ILE A 320 -10.69 -30.91 3.25
CA ILE A 320 -9.57 -29.96 3.29
C ILE A 320 -9.54 -29.29 4.66
N LEU A 321 -8.44 -29.46 5.41
CA LEU A 321 -8.17 -28.76 6.66
C LEU A 321 -7.14 -27.64 6.46
N ASP A 322 -7.37 -26.52 7.14
CA ASP A 322 -6.42 -25.43 7.24
C ASP A 322 -5.91 -25.33 8.67
N GLY A 323 -4.59 -25.38 8.84
CA GLY A 323 -3.96 -25.46 10.15
C GLY A 323 -2.50 -25.00 10.15
N GLU A 324 -1.92 -25.00 11.33
CA GLU A 324 -0.50 -24.71 11.54
C GLU A 324 0.22 -25.98 11.98
N MET A 325 1.29 -26.34 11.28
CA MET A 325 2.19 -27.44 11.65
C MET A 325 3.34 -26.89 12.47
N VAL A 326 3.62 -27.49 13.62
CA VAL A 326 4.72 -27.10 14.52
C VAL A 326 5.64 -28.28 14.81
N ALA A 327 6.88 -28.00 15.18
CA ALA A 327 7.75 -29.00 15.76
C ALA A 327 7.49 -29.07 17.26
N VAL A 328 7.56 -30.28 17.80
CA VAL A 328 7.36 -30.57 19.20
C VAL A 328 8.56 -31.35 19.70
N ASP A 329 9.05 -31.02 20.89
CA ASP A 329 9.99 -31.86 21.62
C ASP A 329 9.26 -33.12 22.11
N SER A 330 9.69 -34.29 21.64
CA SER A 330 9.08 -35.57 21.97
C SER A 330 9.21 -35.96 23.45
N ARG A 331 10.15 -35.37 24.20
CA ARG A 331 10.35 -35.63 25.64
C ARG A 331 9.47 -34.75 26.52
N THR A 332 9.40 -33.46 26.21
CA THR A 332 8.65 -32.49 27.04
C THR A 332 7.22 -32.30 26.56
N GLY A 333 6.94 -32.61 25.29
CA GLY A 333 5.67 -32.34 24.64
C GLY A 333 5.44 -30.87 24.28
N GLU A 334 6.46 -30.02 24.48
CA GLU A 334 6.41 -28.58 24.25
C GLU A 334 6.59 -28.22 22.77
N VAL A 335 5.92 -27.15 22.36
CA VAL A 335 6.05 -26.60 21.02
C VAL A 335 7.39 -25.87 20.90
N LEU A 336 8.15 -26.19 19.86
CA LEU A 336 9.45 -25.59 19.60
C LEU A 336 9.34 -24.31 18.75
N PRO A 337 10.32 -23.40 18.82
CA PRO A 337 10.30 -22.15 18.06
C PRO A 337 10.27 -22.36 16.54
N PHE A 338 9.74 -21.37 15.82
CA PHE A 338 9.70 -21.37 14.35
C PHE A 338 11.06 -21.66 13.70
N GLY A 339 11.06 -22.48 12.65
CA GLY A 339 12.26 -22.89 11.90
C GLY A 339 12.85 -24.24 12.31
N THR A 340 12.37 -24.83 13.41
CA THR A 340 12.77 -26.18 13.87
C THR A 340 12.06 -27.31 13.13
N LEU A 341 10.98 -27.02 12.40
CA LEU A 341 10.14 -28.02 11.71
C LEU A 341 10.88 -28.85 10.67
N ARG A 342 11.93 -28.30 10.04
CA ARG A 342 12.74 -29.05 9.07
C ARG A 342 13.38 -30.30 9.66
N SER A 343 13.87 -30.22 10.89
CA SER A 343 14.49 -31.37 11.56
C SER A 343 13.43 -32.41 11.94
N ALA A 344 12.23 -31.96 12.33
CA ALA A 344 11.10 -32.84 12.65
C ALA A 344 10.49 -33.54 11.43
N GLN A 345 10.62 -32.97 10.23
CA GLN A 345 10.03 -33.48 8.98
C GLN A 345 10.71 -34.74 8.44
N VAL A 346 12.04 -34.86 8.58
CA VAL A 346 12.82 -35.92 7.91
C VAL A 346 12.79 -37.24 8.72
N GLY A 347 12.33 -37.22 9.98
CA GLY A 347 12.28 -38.41 10.82
C GLY A 347 13.65 -39.05 11.11
N THR A 348 14.75 -38.36 10.80
CA THR A 348 16.13 -38.86 10.91
C THR A 348 16.71 -38.64 12.29
N VAL A 349 16.15 -39.29 13.30
CA VAL A 349 16.97 -39.69 14.44
C VAL A 349 16.58 -41.11 14.80
N ASP A 350 17.35 -42.08 14.30
CA ASP A 350 17.47 -43.36 14.97
C ASP A 350 18.00 -43.07 16.39
N PRO A 351 17.31 -43.51 17.47
CA PRO A 351 17.76 -43.29 18.84
C PRO A 351 19.21 -43.74 19.11
N ALA A 352 19.77 -44.62 18.26
CA ALA A 352 21.14 -45.11 18.35
C ALA A 352 22.22 -44.13 17.82
N ASP A 353 21.86 -43.14 16.98
CA ASP A 353 22.82 -42.22 16.34
C ASP A 353 23.02 -40.89 17.13
N VAL A 354 22.51 -40.83 18.37
CA VAL A 354 22.50 -39.65 19.24
C VAL A 354 23.87 -39.44 19.89
N SER A 355 24.86 -39.03 19.10
CA SER A 355 26.17 -38.61 19.61
C SER A 355 26.35 -37.07 19.63
N LEU A 356 25.35 -36.28 19.24
CA LEU A 356 25.40 -34.81 19.25
C LEU A 356 24.05 -34.15 19.58
N GLY A 357 23.51 -34.35 20.79
CA GLY A 357 22.56 -33.41 21.44
C GLY A 357 21.31 -32.94 20.65
N ALA A 358 20.90 -33.63 19.58
CA ALA A 358 19.74 -33.26 18.79
C ALA A 358 18.46 -33.65 19.54
N LEU A 359 17.59 -32.68 19.79
CA LEU A 359 16.27 -32.94 20.37
C LEU A 359 15.53 -33.97 19.51
N ALA A 360 14.98 -35.01 20.14
CA ALA A 360 14.01 -35.87 19.48
C ALA A 360 12.75 -35.04 19.21
N THR A 361 12.48 -34.70 17.95
CA THR A 361 11.36 -33.82 17.58
C THR A 361 10.38 -34.50 16.62
N HIS A 362 9.10 -34.17 16.72
CA HIS A 362 8.07 -34.63 15.79
C HIS A 362 7.11 -33.50 15.36
N PRO A 363 6.43 -33.63 14.20
CA PRO A 363 5.44 -32.65 13.76
C PRO A 363 4.09 -32.82 14.48
N ARG A 364 3.46 -31.70 14.86
CA ARG A 364 2.07 -31.64 15.36
C ARG A 364 1.27 -30.63 14.55
N PHE A 365 0.03 -30.99 14.20
CA PHE A 365 -0.88 -30.14 13.44
C PHE A 365 -1.98 -29.54 14.32
N PHE A 366 -2.12 -28.21 14.28
CA PHE A 366 -3.22 -27.47 14.89
C PHE A 366 -4.20 -27.01 13.81
N ALA A 367 -5.32 -27.71 13.66
CA ALA A 367 -6.40 -27.34 12.73
C ALA A 367 -7.22 -26.17 13.28
N PHE A 368 -7.52 -25.16 12.47
CA PHE A 368 -8.43 -24.07 12.87
C PHE A 368 -9.53 -23.75 11.85
N ASP A 369 -9.57 -24.45 10.70
CA ASP A 369 -10.64 -24.30 9.70
C ASP A 369 -10.87 -25.59 8.88
N LEU A 370 -12.09 -25.73 8.34
CA LEU A 370 -12.52 -26.81 7.45
C LEU A 370 -13.05 -26.19 6.16
N LEU A 371 -12.44 -26.53 5.02
CA LEU A 371 -12.62 -25.80 3.75
C LEU A 371 -13.30 -26.61 2.65
N CYS A 372 -13.36 -27.93 2.79
CA CYS A 372 -14.11 -28.84 1.94
C CYS A 372 -14.47 -30.09 2.74
N LEU A 373 -15.64 -30.66 2.47
CA LEU A 373 -16.10 -31.93 3.04
C LEU A 373 -16.91 -32.69 1.99
N ASN A 374 -16.51 -33.93 1.66
CA ASN A 374 -17.17 -34.82 0.69
C ASN A 374 -17.57 -34.10 -0.61
N GLY A 375 -16.59 -33.50 -1.28
CA GLY A 375 -16.79 -32.72 -2.51
C GLY A 375 -17.49 -31.37 -2.34
N THR A 376 -18.04 -31.04 -1.16
CA THR A 376 -18.73 -29.76 -0.91
C THR A 376 -17.75 -28.70 -0.40
N PRO A 377 -17.44 -27.65 -1.18
CA PRO A 377 -16.55 -26.59 -0.73
C PRO A 377 -17.24 -25.73 0.33
N MET A 378 -16.54 -25.47 1.43
CA MET A 378 -17.08 -24.73 2.58
C MET A 378 -16.70 -23.26 2.57
N GLY A 379 -15.96 -22.76 1.57
CA GLY A 379 -15.42 -21.40 1.59
C GLY A 379 -16.45 -20.28 1.75
N ARG A 380 -17.70 -20.49 1.31
CA ARG A 380 -18.82 -19.53 1.46
C ARG A 380 -19.64 -19.70 2.73
N VAL A 381 -19.42 -20.79 3.47
CA VAL A 381 -20.06 -21.03 4.75
C VAL A 381 -19.42 -20.12 5.79
N MET A 382 -20.18 -19.59 6.74
CA MET A 382 -19.66 -18.72 7.80
C MET A 382 -18.68 -19.48 8.70
N LEU A 383 -17.66 -18.78 9.23
CA LEU A 383 -16.62 -19.37 10.07
C LEU A 383 -17.21 -20.15 11.26
N ARG A 384 -18.27 -19.63 11.89
CA ARG A 384 -18.95 -20.30 13.01
C ARG A 384 -19.43 -21.71 12.65
N ASP A 385 -19.96 -21.90 11.45
CA ASP A 385 -20.52 -23.17 10.99
C ASP A 385 -19.40 -24.10 10.50
N ARG A 386 -18.37 -23.56 9.84
CA ARG A 386 -17.17 -24.34 9.46
C ARG A 386 -16.46 -24.89 10.69
N TYR A 387 -16.26 -24.06 11.71
CA TYR A 387 -15.60 -24.47 12.95
C TYR A 387 -16.45 -25.44 13.76
N ALA A 388 -17.78 -25.25 13.82
CA ALA A 388 -18.68 -26.20 14.47
C ALA A 388 -18.57 -27.60 13.83
N LYS A 389 -18.56 -27.68 12.49
CA LYS A 389 -18.34 -28.95 11.78
C LYS A 389 -16.95 -29.53 12.05
N LEU A 390 -15.90 -28.70 12.06
CA LEU A 390 -14.54 -29.15 12.40
C LEU A 390 -14.50 -29.84 13.78
N VAL A 391 -15.07 -29.20 14.80
CA VAL A 391 -15.12 -29.75 16.17
C VAL A 391 -16.01 -30.98 16.28
N GLN A 392 -17.13 -31.02 15.56
CA GLN A 392 -18.05 -32.14 15.56
C GLN A 392 -17.45 -33.40 14.92
N LEU A 393 -16.68 -33.24 13.84
CA LEU A 393 -16.25 -34.34 12.98
C LEU A 393 -14.86 -34.87 13.33
N PHE A 394 -13.94 -34.04 13.82
CA PHE A 394 -12.54 -34.46 14.01
C PHE A 394 -12.20 -34.65 15.50
N ARG A 395 -11.46 -35.73 15.80
CA ARG A 395 -11.01 -36.09 17.14
C ARG A 395 -9.53 -35.74 17.33
N ARG A 396 -9.20 -35.28 18.54
CA ARG A 396 -7.81 -35.06 18.96
C ARG A 396 -7.02 -36.37 18.90
N VAL A 397 -5.84 -36.32 18.32
CA VAL A 397 -4.79 -37.35 18.46
C VAL A 397 -3.70 -36.75 19.34
N PRO A 398 -3.60 -37.11 20.63
CA PRO A 398 -2.66 -36.51 21.56
C PRO A 398 -1.23 -36.50 21.00
N GLY A 399 -0.60 -35.33 21.00
CA GLY A 399 0.75 -35.17 20.46
C GLY A 399 0.83 -34.87 18.97
N TRP A 400 -0.17 -35.23 18.16
CA TRP A 400 -0.07 -35.23 16.70
C TRP A 400 -1.11 -34.33 16.00
N PHE A 401 -2.35 -34.33 16.46
CA PHE A 401 -3.45 -33.57 15.86
C PHE A 401 -4.33 -32.94 16.94
N GLU A 402 -4.49 -31.62 16.88
CA GLU A 402 -5.36 -30.86 17.79
C GLU A 402 -6.19 -29.84 17.01
N ILE A 403 -7.41 -29.59 17.48
CA ILE A 403 -8.23 -28.47 16.99
C ILE A 403 -7.91 -27.26 17.87
N LEU A 404 -7.51 -26.17 17.24
CA LEU A 404 -7.17 -24.93 17.93
C LEU A 404 -8.42 -24.32 18.58
N GLY A 405 -8.44 -24.28 19.90
CA GLY A 405 -9.58 -23.78 20.67
C GLY A 405 -9.94 -22.32 20.36
N ILE A 406 -11.23 -21.99 20.50
CA ILE A 406 -11.77 -20.64 20.37
C ILE A 406 -12.17 -20.09 21.73
N ARG A 407 -11.71 -18.88 22.04
CA ARG A 407 -12.23 -18.04 23.11
C ARG A 407 -13.23 -17.06 22.50
N LYS A 408 -14.43 -17.00 23.04
CA LYS A 408 -15.49 -16.08 22.59
C LYS A 408 -15.36 -14.79 23.37
N CYS A 409 -15.07 -13.70 22.69
CA CYS A 409 -14.86 -12.39 23.31
C CYS A 409 -15.83 -11.35 22.74
N SER A 410 -16.17 -10.34 23.54
CA SER A 410 -17.09 -9.26 23.16
C SER A 410 -16.49 -7.85 23.32
N THR A 411 -15.34 -7.75 23.97
CA THR A 411 -14.67 -6.47 24.28
C THR A 411 -13.17 -6.51 23.95
N PRO A 412 -12.54 -5.36 23.64
CA PRO A 412 -11.09 -5.29 23.48
C PRO A 412 -10.31 -5.68 24.74
N ALA A 413 -10.85 -5.41 25.94
CA ALA A 413 -10.21 -5.74 27.21
C ALA A 413 -9.97 -7.25 27.35
N GLU A 414 -10.96 -8.07 26.98
CA GLU A 414 -10.82 -9.53 26.95
C GLU A 414 -9.69 -9.99 26.01
N ILE A 415 -9.43 -9.29 24.90
CA ILE A 415 -8.30 -9.61 24.01
C ILE A 415 -6.96 -9.38 24.72
N VAL A 416 -6.85 -8.37 25.58
CA VAL A 416 -5.64 -8.15 26.39
C VAL A 416 -5.46 -9.26 27.41
N THR A 417 -6.52 -9.73 28.06
CA THR A 417 -6.46 -10.89 28.95
C THR A 417 -5.95 -12.13 28.21
N GLU A 418 -6.48 -12.42 27.02
CA GLU A 418 -5.97 -13.53 26.19
C GLU A 418 -4.50 -13.32 25.80
N LEU A 419 -4.09 -12.10 25.44
CA LEU A 419 -2.70 -11.80 25.15
C LEU A 419 -1.77 -11.95 26.36
N GLN A 420 -2.25 -11.69 27.58
CA GLN A 420 -1.50 -11.95 28.81
C GLN A 420 -1.33 -13.46 29.04
N GLU A 421 -2.37 -14.27 28.79
CA GLU A 421 -2.25 -15.74 28.84
C GLU A 421 -1.24 -16.26 27.80
N ILE A 422 -1.31 -15.75 26.56
CA ILE A 422 -0.34 -16.08 25.49
C ILE A 422 1.06 -15.59 25.85
N TYR A 423 1.17 -14.44 26.50
CA TYR A 423 2.44 -13.97 27.04
C TYR A 423 3.01 -14.98 28.04
N CYS A 424 2.26 -15.44 29.04
CA CYS A 424 2.77 -16.43 29.99
C CYS A 424 3.20 -17.76 29.33
N LYS A 425 2.61 -18.13 28.18
CA LYS A 425 2.96 -19.32 27.39
C LYS A 425 4.09 -19.10 26.37
N MET A 426 4.72 -17.92 26.36
CA MET A 426 5.73 -17.54 25.35
C MET A 426 5.22 -17.59 23.90
N GLY A 427 3.91 -17.45 23.69
CA GLY A 427 3.31 -17.47 22.35
C GLY A 427 3.44 -16.13 21.60
N GLU A 428 3.16 -16.16 20.29
CA GLU A 428 3.41 -15.05 19.36
C GLU A 428 2.36 -13.91 19.46
N GLY A 429 1.12 -14.25 19.78
CA GLY A 429 -0.01 -13.33 19.84
C GLY A 429 -1.34 -14.03 19.60
N VAL A 430 -2.35 -13.31 19.14
CA VAL A 430 -3.68 -13.86 18.84
C VAL A 430 -4.16 -13.50 17.44
N VAL A 431 -5.09 -14.31 16.93
CA VAL A 431 -5.89 -14.00 15.74
C VAL A 431 -7.33 -13.80 16.18
N VAL A 432 -7.84 -12.59 15.96
CA VAL A 432 -9.25 -12.24 16.20
C VAL A 432 -10.02 -12.40 14.91
N LYS A 433 -11.07 -13.22 14.92
CA LYS A 433 -11.83 -13.60 13.74
C LYS A 433 -13.30 -13.24 13.90
N ASP A 434 -13.88 -12.72 12.83
CA ASP A 434 -15.32 -12.50 12.70
C ASP A 434 -16.04 -13.85 12.45
N PRO A 435 -16.94 -14.31 13.34
CA PRO A 435 -17.62 -15.59 13.19
C PRO A 435 -18.49 -15.68 11.93
N ASP A 436 -18.97 -14.55 11.43
CA ASP A 436 -19.84 -14.48 10.25
C ASP A 436 -19.04 -14.34 8.94
N SER A 437 -17.72 -14.38 9.02
CA SER A 437 -16.85 -14.26 7.84
C SER A 437 -16.75 -15.53 7.00
N VAL A 438 -16.76 -15.34 5.69
CA VAL A 438 -16.44 -16.37 4.70
C VAL A 438 -14.92 -16.54 4.54
N TYR A 439 -14.49 -17.68 4.03
CA TYR A 439 -13.08 -17.93 3.71
C TYR A 439 -12.75 -17.36 2.32
N VAL A 440 -11.76 -16.48 2.23
CA VAL A 440 -11.36 -15.82 0.98
C VAL A 440 -9.91 -16.16 0.63
N PRO A 441 -9.66 -17.15 -0.25
CA PRO A 441 -8.33 -17.59 -0.63
C PRO A 441 -7.44 -16.46 -1.14
N GLY A 442 -6.19 -16.40 -0.68
CA GLY A 442 -5.18 -15.43 -1.11
C GLY A 442 -5.40 -13.98 -0.64
N GLU A 443 -6.52 -13.68 -0.01
CA GLU A 443 -6.88 -12.33 0.42
C GLU A 443 -6.51 -12.05 1.89
N ARG A 444 -6.46 -10.75 2.22
CA ARG A 444 -6.29 -10.24 3.60
C ARG A 444 -7.52 -9.41 4.02
N PRO A 445 -8.71 -10.02 4.11
CA PRO A 445 -9.88 -9.28 4.52
C PRO A 445 -9.73 -8.83 5.99
N ARG A 446 -10.42 -7.76 6.37
CA ARG A 446 -10.44 -7.28 7.76
C ARG A 446 -11.24 -8.18 8.71
N ALA A 447 -11.67 -9.36 8.27
CA ALA A 447 -12.35 -10.35 9.08
C ALA A 447 -11.42 -11.13 10.02
N TRP A 448 -10.14 -11.29 9.66
CA TRP A 448 -9.14 -11.96 10.50
C TRP A 448 -8.03 -10.97 10.85
N LEU A 449 -7.94 -10.58 12.12
CA LEU A 449 -6.97 -9.60 12.62
C LEU A 449 -5.88 -10.33 13.39
N LYS A 450 -4.63 -10.23 12.94
CA LYS A 450 -3.49 -10.67 13.76
C LYS A 450 -3.09 -9.54 14.71
N VAL A 451 -3.13 -9.83 16.00
CA VAL A 451 -2.77 -8.92 17.08
C VAL A 451 -1.57 -9.51 17.78
N LYS A 452 -0.43 -8.82 17.69
CA LYS A 452 0.83 -9.27 18.28
C LYS A 452 1.38 -8.21 19.21
N MET A 453 2.04 -8.66 20.27
CA MET A 453 2.65 -7.75 21.24
C MET A 453 3.80 -6.94 20.62
N ASP A 454 4.56 -7.54 19.68
CA ASP A 454 5.68 -6.88 18.97
C ASP A 454 5.25 -5.80 17.97
N TYR A 455 3.94 -5.57 17.78
CA TYR A 455 3.43 -4.47 16.97
C TYR A 455 3.40 -3.16 17.73
N GLU A 456 3.34 -3.21 19.05
CA GLU A 456 3.38 -2.03 19.90
C GLU A 456 4.80 -1.73 20.32
N THR A 457 5.40 -0.71 19.73
CA THR A 457 6.80 -0.36 20.00
C THR A 457 7.04 0.03 21.46
N GLU A 458 6.01 0.48 22.17
CA GLU A 458 6.11 0.84 23.59
C GLU A 458 6.27 -0.38 24.51
N LEU A 459 5.84 -1.56 24.06
CA LEU A 459 6.05 -2.82 24.77
C LEU A 459 7.45 -3.39 24.56
N LEU A 460 8.21 -2.91 23.57
CA LEU A 460 9.51 -3.48 23.25
C LEU A 460 10.62 -2.84 24.09
N GLU A 461 11.51 -3.67 24.63
CA GLU A 461 12.78 -3.22 25.17
C GLU A 461 13.71 -2.82 24.02
N THR A 462 14.45 -1.74 24.24
CA THR A 462 15.32 -1.12 23.24
C THR A 462 16.77 -1.28 23.65
N MET A 463 17.64 -1.52 22.68
CA MET A 463 19.08 -1.57 22.87
C MET A 463 19.76 -0.59 21.94
N ASP A 464 20.63 0.25 22.49
CA ASP A 464 21.43 1.17 21.70
C ASP A 464 22.72 0.47 21.25
N LEU A 465 22.84 0.16 19.96
CA LEU A 465 23.93 -0.66 19.41
C LEU A 465 24.72 0.12 18.36
N VAL A 466 26.03 -0.02 18.34
CA VAL A 466 26.88 0.66 17.34
C VAL A 466 26.94 -0.13 16.03
N VAL A 467 27.05 0.55 14.90
CA VAL A 467 27.37 -0.11 13.62
C VAL A 467 28.87 -0.45 13.57
N ILE A 468 29.24 -1.72 13.35
CA ILE A 468 30.66 -2.15 13.23
C ILE A 468 30.97 -2.72 11.85
N GLY A 469 29.95 -2.95 11.03
CA GLY A 469 30.10 -3.34 9.65
C GLY A 469 28.80 -3.19 8.87
N ALA A 470 28.89 -3.29 7.55
CA ALA A 470 27.75 -3.14 6.66
C ALA A 470 27.77 -4.16 5.52
N CYS A 471 26.58 -4.50 5.02
CA CYS A 471 26.39 -5.29 3.82
C CYS A 471 25.66 -4.46 2.76
N TRP A 472 26.13 -4.58 1.52
CA TRP A 472 25.51 -3.99 0.35
C TRP A 472 24.16 -4.61 0.09
N GLY A 473 23.19 -3.76 -0.23
CA GLY A 473 21.85 -4.20 -0.57
C GLY A 473 21.70 -4.76 -1.97
N GLU A 474 20.53 -5.37 -2.17
CA GLU A 474 20.13 -5.93 -3.44
C GLU A 474 18.78 -5.33 -3.91
N GLY A 475 18.54 -5.39 -5.22
CA GLY A 475 17.31 -4.92 -5.84
C GLY A 475 17.01 -3.45 -5.53
N ARG A 476 15.86 -3.16 -4.89
CA ARG A 476 15.45 -1.77 -4.58
C ARG A 476 16.40 -1.04 -3.63
N ARG A 477 17.16 -1.79 -2.82
CA ARG A 477 18.20 -1.28 -1.92
C ARG A 477 19.60 -1.53 -2.48
N GLY A 478 19.72 -1.90 -3.75
CA GLY A 478 21.01 -1.98 -4.43
C GLY A 478 21.72 -0.63 -4.42
N LYS A 479 23.06 -0.68 -4.45
CA LYS A 479 23.96 0.48 -4.46
C LYS A 479 24.05 1.29 -3.16
N MET A 480 23.54 0.74 -2.06
CA MET A 480 23.68 1.32 -0.72
C MET A 480 23.83 0.21 0.31
N PHE A 481 24.27 0.56 1.52
CA PHE A 481 24.19 -0.36 2.64
C PHE A 481 22.73 -0.62 3.02
N SER A 482 22.41 -1.88 3.30
CA SER A 482 21.03 -2.29 3.60
C SER A 482 20.90 -3.11 4.88
N HIS A 483 21.99 -3.77 5.28
CA HIS A 483 22.09 -4.51 6.51
C HIS A 483 23.36 -4.05 7.23
N PHE A 484 23.30 -3.96 8.55
CA PHE A 484 24.39 -3.52 9.40
C PHE A 484 24.69 -4.60 10.41
N LEU A 485 25.96 -4.95 10.53
CA LEU A 485 26.49 -5.70 11.67
C LEU A 485 26.60 -4.70 12.81
N VAL A 486 25.93 -4.98 13.93
CA VAL A 486 25.94 -4.14 15.11
C VAL A 486 26.65 -4.82 16.27
N GLY A 487 27.35 -4.02 17.07
CA GLY A 487 28.22 -4.47 18.14
C GLY A 487 27.86 -3.89 19.50
N LEU A 488 28.32 -4.59 20.53
CA LEU A 488 28.33 -4.16 21.92
C LEU A 488 29.70 -3.60 22.27
N ARG A 489 29.74 -2.64 23.18
CA ARG A 489 30.97 -2.09 23.74
C ARG A 489 31.53 -3.02 24.81
N ASP A 490 32.81 -3.31 24.76
CA ASP A 490 33.57 -4.04 25.79
C ASP A 490 34.68 -3.10 26.31
N PRO A 491 34.42 -2.35 27.41
CA PRO A 491 35.32 -1.31 27.86
C PRO A 491 36.70 -1.84 28.25
N SER A 492 37.76 -1.10 27.89
CA SER A 492 39.13 -1.47 28.28
C SER A 492 39.29 -1.48 29.82
N PRO A 493 40.08 -2.41 30.39
CA PRO A 493 40.30 -2.49 31.84
C PRO A 493 40.94 -1.22 32.43
N ASP A 494 41.76 -0.54 31.64
CA ASP A 494 42.42 0.73 31.94
C ASP A 494 41.53 1.97 31.72
N GLY A 495 40.29 1.76 31.25
CA GLY A 495 39.27 2.80 31.11
C GLY A 495 39.50 3.78 29.95
N ASP A 496 40.41 3.44 29.03
CA ASP A 496 40.72 4.24 27.83
C ASP A 496 39.76 3.85 26.69
N PRO A 497 38.82 4.74 26.29
CA PRO A 497 37.82 4.41 25.26
C PRO A 497 38.43 4.08 23.88
N GLU A 498 39.63 4.57 23.58
CA GLU A 498 40.33 4.26 22.33
C GLU A 498 40.82 2.81 22.27
N LYS A 499 40.89 2.13 23.42
CA LYS A 499 41.27 0.72 23.55
C LYS A 499 40.08 -0.20 23.77
N ASP A 500 38.86 0.32 23.70
CA ASP A 500 37.66 -0.51 23.81
C ASP A 500 37.61 -1.54 22.69
N GLU A 501 37.24 -2.77 23.06
CA GLU A 501 36.89 -3.80 22.10
C GLU A 501 35.40 -3.72 21.76
N TRP A 502 35.05 -4.18 20.56
CA TRP A 502 33.68 -4.20 20.08
C TRP A 502 33.28 -5.61 19.69
N VAL A 503 32.22 -6.09 20.32
CA VAL A 503 31.79 -7.49 20.24
C VAL A 503 30.61 -7.58 19.30
N SER A 504 30.76 -8.33 18.21
CA SER A 504 29.65 -8.55 17.28
C SER A 504 28.47 -9.23 17.98
N PHE A 505 27.26 -8.67 17.79
CA PHE A 505 26.08 -9.07 18.55
C PHE A 505 24.88 -9.42 17.67
N ALA A 506 24.55 -8.59 16.68
CA ALA A 506 23.40 -8.85 15.81
C ALA A 506 23.59 -8.26 14.42
N ARG A 507 22.77 -8.70 13.46
CA ARG A 507 22.64 -8.07 12.15
C ARG A 507 21.23 -7.49 12.00
N VAL A 508 21.14 -6.22 11.62
CA VAL A 508 19.87 -5.51 11.44
C VAL A 508 19.74 -4.97 10.02
N GLY A 509 18.60 -5.21 9.37
CA GLY A 509 18.34 -4.78 7.98
C GLY A 509 16.93 -4.23 7.75
N SER A 510 16.24 -3.86 8.82
CA SER A 510 14.85 -3.36 8.76
C SER A 510 14.62 -2.28 9.81
N GLY A 511 13.51 -1.55 9.69
CA GLY A 511 13.13 -0.46 10.61
C GLY A 511 13.38 0.96 10.08
N TYR A 512 14.25 1.09 9.06
CA TYR A 512 14.53 2.36 8.40
C TYR A 512 13.62 2.64 7.20
N SER A 513 13.34 3.92 6.98
CA SER A 513 12.91 4.44 5.68
C SER A 513 14.05 4.38 4.65
N ARG A 514 13.71 4.50 3.37
CA ARG A 514 14.72 4.58 2.29
C ARG A 514 15.65 5.77 2.48
N MET A 515 15.11 6.93 2.85
CA MET A 515 15.90 8.15 3.09
C MET A 515 16.90 7.97 4.23
N GLN A 516 16.50 7.29 5.31
CA GLN A 516 17.41 6.96 6.42
C GLN A 516 18.54 6.01 5.99
N LEU A 517 18.26 5.04 5.11
CA LEU A 517 19.33 4.19 4.56
C LEU A 517 20.30 4.97 3.67
N GLU A 518 19.79 5.90 2.86
CA GLU A 518 20.60 6.79 2.03
C GLU A 518 21.48 7.72 2.91
N GLU A 519 20.94 8.22 4.02
CA GLU A 519 21.68 9.01 5.01
C GLU A 519 22.78 8.18 5.68
N LEU A 520 22.45 6.98 6.17
CA LEU A 520 23.42 6.07 6.78
C LEU A 520 24.52 5.70 5.80
N HIS A 521 24.16 5.38 4.56
CA HIS A 521 25.14 5.08 3.53
C HIS A 521 26.08 6.27 3.28
N SER A 522 25.53 7.47 3.09
CA SER A 522 26.33 8.69 2.86
C SER A 522 27.28 9.00 4.03
N LYS A 523 26.85 8.75 5.27
CA LYS A 523 27.68 8.98 6.47
C LYS A 523 28.79 7.95 6.64
N LEU A 524 28.55 6.69 6.27
CA LEU A 524 29.43 5.57 6.63
C LEU A 524 30.35 5.14 5.48
N ASN A 525 29.97 5.39 4.22
CA ASN A 525 30.67 4.86 3.05
C ASN A 525 32.12 5.34 2.92
N ASP A 526 32.41 6.57 3.34
CA ASP A 526 33.77 7.13 3.24
C ASP A 526 34.73 6.57 4.31
N PHE A 527 34.20 5.89 5.32
CA PHE A 527 34.96 5.34 6.46
C PHE A 527 35.00 3.81 6.48
N THR A 528 34.71 3.16 5.34
CA THR A 528 34.73 1.70 5.25
C THR A 528 36.14 1.14 5.23
N LEU A 529 36.33 0.04 5.95
CA LEU A 529 37.52 -0.79 5.94
C LEU A 529 37.21 -2.12 5.27
N GLU A 530 38.20 -2.72 4.60
CA GLU A 530 38.05 -4.04 4.00
C GLU A 530 37.81 -5.11 5.09
N TYR A 531 36.82 -5.98 4.88
CA TYR A 531 36.61 -7.12 5.74
C TYR A 531 37.48 -8.30 5.29
N ASN A 532 38.44 -8.71 6.13
CA ASN A 532 39.25 -9.90 5.90
C ASN A 532 39.06 -10.92 7.04
N PRO A 533 38.47 -12.10 6.79
CA PRO A 533 38.20 -13.09 7.82
C PRO A 533 39.46 -13.73 8.45
N THR A 534 40.63 -13.55 7.83
CA THR A 534 41.92 -14.04 8.35
C THR A 534 42.71 -12.97 9.13
N LYS A 535 42.33 -11.70 8.98
CA LYS A 535 43.03 -10.56 9.58
C LYS A 535 42.02 -9.51 10.03
N LEU A 536 41.37 -9.77 11.16
CA LEU A 536 40.46 -8.82 11.77
C LEU A 536 41.23 -7.68 12.46
N PRO A 537 40.67 -6.46 12.51
CA PRO A 537 41.21 -5.39 13.34
C PRO A 537 41.20 -5.74 14.83
N THR A 538 42.17 -5.23 15.59
CA THR A 538 42.31 -5.50 17.04
C THR A 538 41.14 -5.01 17.87
N TRP A 539 40.42 -3.99 17.41
CA TRP A 539 39.22 -3.44 18.09
C TRP A 539 37.97 -4.31 17.91
N LEU A 540 38.00 -5.38 17.09
CA LEU A 540 36.81 -6.16 16.73
C LEU A 540 36.91 -7.63 17.16
N ARG A 541 35.96 -8.06 18.00
CA ARG A 541 35.73 -9.49 18.30
C ARG A 541 34.55 -10.02 17.46
N HIS A 542 34.84 -10.87 16.48
CA HIS A 542 33.86 -11.42 15.55
C HIS A 542 34.10 -12.89 15.16
N ILE A 543 33.02 -13.66 15.05
CA ILE A 543 33.05 -15.07 14.64
C ILE A 543 33.12 -15.15 13.10
N THR A 544 34.30 -15.43 12.57
CA THR A 544 34.54 -15.44 11.12
C THR A 544 34.06 -16.73 10.44
N SER A 545 33.91 -17.83 11.18
CA SER A 545 33.41 -19.12 10.67
C SER A 545 31.94 -19.06 10.25
N ALA A 546 31.15 -18.19 10.88
CA ALA A 546 29.73 -17.99 10.59
C ALA A 546 29.51 -17.17 9.30
N SER A 547 29.44 -17.86 8.15
CA SER A 547 29.32 -17.20 6.84
C SER A 547 28.14 -16.20 6.70
N ARG A 548 27.06 -16.40 7.47
CA ARG A 548 25.84 -15.58 7.40
C ARG A 548 25.96 -14.22 8.09
N THR A 549 26.90 -14.07 9.01
CA THR A 549 27.09 -12.83 9.80
C THR A 549 28.22 -11.96 9.28
N ARG A 550 28.97 -12.46 8.28
CA ARG A 550 30.06 -11.72 7.63
C ARG A 550 29.54 -10.41 7.00
N PRO A 551 30.10 -9.24 7.36
CA PRO A 551 29.83 -8.01 6.66
C PRO A 551 30.60 -7.95 5.33
N ASP A 552 30.18 -7.08 4.42
CA ASP A 552 30.95 -6.79 3.21
C ASP A 552 32.10 -5.81 3.50
N VAL A 553 31.85 -4.87 4.41
CA VAL A 553 32.82 -3.86 4.86
C VAL A 553 32.73 -3.66 6.37
N LEU A 554 33.84 -3.29 7.00
CA LEU A 554 33.91 -2.90 8.40
C LEU A 554 33.82 -1.38 8.54
N ILE A 555 33.34 -0.91 9.69
CA ILE A 555 33.26 0.51 10.03
C ILE A 555 33.86 0.67 11.41
N HIS A 556 34.89 1.52 11.52
CA HIS A 556 35.49 1.80 12.82
C HIS A 556 34.49 2.56 13.73
N PRO A 557 34.29 2.15 14.98
CA PRO A 557 33.33 2.75 15.91
C PRO A 557 33.43 4.29 16.02
N ARG A 558 34.65 4.85 16.07
CA ARG A 558 34.88 6.32 16.06
C ARG A 558 34.22 7.11 14.91
N HIS A 559 33.94 6.47 13.78
CA HIS A 559 33.26 7.08 12.62
C HIS A 559 31.83 6.54 12.43
N SER A 560 31.36 5.77 13.40
CA SER A 560 30.11 5.04 13.31
C SER A 560 28.94 5.80 13.93
N VAL A 561 27.78 5.17 13.93
CA VAL A 561 26.54 5.67 14.49
C VAL A 561 25.95 4.65 15.44
N VAL A 562 25.20 5.15 16.43
CA VAL A 562 24.41 4.32 17.33
C VAL A 562 22.98 4.19 16.81
N LEU A 563 22.47 2.97 16.86
CA LEU A 563 21.13 2.59 16.42
C LEU A 563 20.33 2.12 17.62
N GLU A 564 19.15 2.68 17.82
CA GLU A 564 18.19 2.13 18.77
C GLU A 564 17.49 0.95 18.12
N VAL A 565 17.80 -0.26 18.59
CA VAL A 565 17.31 -1.52 18.05
C VAL A 565 16.25 -2.10 18.99
N ILE A 566 15.14 -2.53 18.41
CA ILE A 566 14.09 -3.31 19.07
C ILE A 566 14.11 -4.73 18.50
N ALA A 567 13.76 -5.71 19.33
CA ALA A 567 13.70 -7.10 18.94
C ALA A 567 12.60 -7.82 19.74
N ALA A 568 12.20 -9.01 19.29
CA ALA A 568 11.21 -9.80 20.00
C ALA A 568 11.84 -10.53 21.20
N GLU A 569 13.02 -11.12 20.97
CA GLU A 569 13.71 -11.99 21.94
C GLU A 569 15.23 -11.81 21.82
N LEU A 570 15.92 -12.05 22.93
CA LEU A 570 17.34 -12.30 23.04
C LEU A 570 17.52 -13.82 23.10
N THR A 571 18.37 -14.38 22.24
CA THR A 571 18.54 -15.83 22.11
C THR A 571 20.02 -16.20 22.08
N PRO A 572 20.44 -17.34 22.67
CA PRO A 572 21.81 -17.84 22.54
C PRO A 572 22.22 -18.01 21.07
N SER A 573 23.47 -17.72 20.74
CA SER A 573 23.97 -17.82 19.36
C SER A 573 25.47 -18.06 19.31
N THR A 574 25.88 -19.00 18.47
CA THR A 574 27.29 -19.24 18.13
C THR A 574 27.75 -18.45 16.90
N ASP A 575 26.84 -17.76 16.21
CA ASP A 575 27.13 -16.98 15.00
C ASP A 575 27.74 -15.59 15.31
N TYR A 576 27.68 -15.16 16.57
CA TYR A 576 28.10 -13.85 17.05
C TYR A 576 29.02 -13.99 18.27
N ALA A 577 29.98 -13.07 18.41
CA ALA A 577 30.99 -13.16 19.46
C ALA A 577 30.43 -12.90 20.87
N ALA A 578 29.27 -12.25 20.97
CA ALA A 578 28.60 -12.02 22.23
C ALA A 578 27.99 -13.30 22.85
N GLY A 579 27.97 -14.43 22.14
CA GLY A 579 27.33 -15.68 22.60
C GLY A 579 25.80 -15.64 22.60
N ALA A 580 25.20 -14.49 22.26
CA ALA A 580 23.77 -14.27 22.12
C ALA A 580 23.50 -13.31 20.95
N THR A 581 22.25 -13.26 20.49
CA THR A 581 21.81 -12.36 19.42
C THR A 581 20.32 -12.01 19.56
N LEU A 582 19.86 -11.10 18.72
CA LEU A 582 18.48 -10.62 18.69
C LEU A 582 17.64 -11.37 17.66
N ARG A 583 16.43 -11.80 18.05
CA ARG A 583 15.41 -12.34 17.13
C ARG A 583 14.51 -11.22 16.61
N PHE A 584 14.35 -11.18 15.28
CA PHE A 584 13.60 -10.14 14.57
C PHE A 584 14.03 -8.69 14.85
N PRO A 585 15.34 -8.36 14.86
CA PRO A 585 15.81 -7.02 15.15
C PRO A 585 15.34 -6.02 14.09
N ARG A 586 14.88 -4.87 14.55
CA ARG A 586 14.50 -3.72 13.70
C ARG A 586 15.04 -2.46 14.34
N VAL A 587 15.45 -1.51 13.52
CA VAL A 587 15.84 -0.20 14.03
C VAL A 587 14.63 0.66 14.25
N ARG A 588 14.51 1.16 15.47
CA ARG A 588 13.50 2.12 15.88
C ARG A 588 13.93 3.54 15.52
N ALA A 589 15.19 3.89 15.79
CA ALA A 589 15.73 5.22 15.53
C ALA A 589 17.25 5.19 15.28
N ILE A 590 17.73 6.17 14.53
CA ILE A 590 19.17 6.51 14.45
C ILE A 590 19.44 7.53 15.56
N ARG A 591 20.31 7.19 16.51
CA ARG A 591 20.53 7.97 17.72
C ARG A 591 21.58 9.05 17.51
N THR A 592 21.17 10.16 16.88
CA THR A 592 22.04 11.33 16.67
C THR A 592 22.39 12.06 17.97
N ASP A 593 21.68 11.75 19.06
CA ASP A 593 21.87 12.30 20.40
C ASP A 593 22.88 11.52 21.25
N LYS A 594 23.36 10.35 20.77
CA LYS A 594 24.29 9.48 21.49
C LYS A 594 25.59 9.28 20.72
N GLY A 595 26.70 9.27 21.46
CA GLY A 595 28.00 8.84 20.96
C GLY A 595 28.15 7.32 21.05
N VAL A 596 29.21 6.78 20.45
CA VAL A 596 29.49 5.34 20.55
C VAL A 596 29.77 4.90 21.98
N ASP A 597 30.28 5.77 22.83
CA ASP A 597 30.53 5.50 24.25
C ASP A 597 29.24 5.19 25.04
N ASP A 598 28.09 5.66 24.55
CA ASP A 598 26.76 5.41 25.12
C ASP A 598 26.11 4.10 24.63
N ALA A 599 26.82 3.32 23.81
CA ALA A 599 26.34 2.04 23.29
C ALA A 599 26.27 0.98 24.40
N ALA A 600 25.34 0.04 24.23
CA ALA A 600 25.16 -1.06 25.16
C ALA A 600 26.40 -1.95 25.23
N SER A 601 26.65 -2.46 26.42
CA SER A 601 27.75 -3.35 26.77
C SER A 601 27.27 -4.79 27.01
N MET A 602 28.21 -5.73 27.18
CA MET A 602 27.89 -7.10 27.59
C MET A 602 27.11 -7.14 28.91
N ALA A 603 27.50 -6.31 29.89
CA ALA A 603 26.79 -6.22 31.17
C ALA A 603 25.33 -5.74 31.02
N ASP A 604 25.04 -4.93 30.00
CA ASP A 604 23.65 -4.55 29.70
C ASP A 604 22.83 -5.72 29.16
N VAL A 605 23.46 -6.58 28.35
CA VAL A 605 22.84 -7.82 27.83
C VAL A 605 22.52 -8.77 28.97
N ASP A 606 23.48 -9.01 29.88
CA ASP A 606 23.29 -9.89 31.03
C ASP A 606 22.17 -9.38 31.94
N ARG A 607 22.17 -8.07 32.25
CA ARG A 607 21.10 -7.44 33.04
C ARG A 607 19.73 -7.55 32.37
N ILE A 608 19.67 -7.38 31.05
CA ILE A 608 18.42 -7.57 30.29
C ILE A 608 17.99 -9.04 30.35
N TRP A 609 18.91 -9.99 30.18
CA TRP A 609 18.63 -11.41 30.26
C TRP A 609 18.09 -11.81 31.63
N GLU A 610 18.74 -11.40 32.72
CA GLU A 610 18.28 -11.67 34.09
C GLU A 610 16.86 -11.15 34.34
N LYS A 611 16.58 -9.92 33.89
CA LYS A 611 15.27 -9.27 34.07
C LYS A 611 14.17 -9.89 33.22
N THR A 612 14.49 -10.31 32.00
CA THR A 612 13.49 -10.66 30.98
C THR A 612 13.43 -12.14 30.63
N GLN A 613 14.40 -12.93 31.09
CA GLN A 613 14.60 -14.32 30.71
C GLN A 613 14.61 -14.49 29.18
N GLY A 614 15.22 -13.52 28.48
CA GLY A 614 15.32 -13.48 27.03
C GLY A 614 14.16 -12.81 26.29
N ARG A 615 13.05 -12.45 26.95
CA ARG A 615 11.91 -11.83 26.25
C ARG A 615 11.94 -10.31 26.26
N LEU A 616 12.18 -9.70 25.10
CA LEU A 616 12.30 -8.25 24.97
C LEU A 616 10.95 -7.55 24.78
N VAL A 617 9.84 -8.25 25.06
CA VAL A 617 8.49 -7.71 25.02
C VAL A 617 7.95 -7.64 26.44
N LYS A 618 7.40 -6.49 26.83
CA LYS A 618 6.75 -6.27 28.12
C LYS A 618 5.33 -6.88 28.11
N PRO A 619 4.82 -7.33 29.27
CA PRO A 619 3.46 -7.85 29.35
C PRO A 619 2.44 -6.77 28.93
N PRO A 620 1.42 -7.12 28.15
CA PRO A 620 0.39 -6.18 27.75
C PRO A 620 -0.49 -5.80 28.95
N THR A 621 -0.94 -4.54 28.98
CA THR A 621 -1.77 -3.97 30.07
C THR A 621 -3.04 -3.35 29.48
N GLU A 622 -4.10 -3.21 30.29
CA GLU A 622 -5.41 -2.72 29.79
C GLU A 622 -5.37 -1.27 29.29
N ASP A 623 -4.42 -0.46 29.78
CA ASP A 623 -4.22 0.93 29.35
C ASP A 623 -3.67 1.06 27.92
N LEU A 624 -3.32 -0.05 27.25
CA LEU A 624 -2.92 -0.10 25.83
C LEU A 624 -4.01 0.37 24.87
N PHE A 625 -5.28 0.39 25.30
CA PHE A 625 -6.40 0.90 24.51
C PHE A 625 -6.68 2.40 24.73
N ASP A 626 -5.99 3.03 25.69
CA ASP A 626 -6.35 4.36 26.17
C ASP A 626 -5.67 5.46 25.35
N ALA A 627 -6.43 6.10 24.44
CA ALA A 627 -5.93 7.07 23.46
C ALA A 627 -5.27 8.32 24.09
N LYS A 628 -5.43 8.56 25.40
CA LYS A 628 -4.89 9.71 26.11
C LYS A 628 -3.36 9.65 26.32
N ARG A 629 -2.75 8.46 26.32
CA ARG A 629 -1.31 8.30 26.61
C ARG A 629 -0.39 8.71 25.45
N VAL A 630 -0.88 8.66 24.20
CA VAL A 630 -0.12 9.11 23.00
C VAL A 630 0.24 10.60 23.06
N ARG A 631 -0.49 11.41 23.86
CA ARG A 631 -0.15 12.82 24.11
C ARG A 631 0.82 13.04 25.28
N ALA A 632 0.98 12.07 26.18
CA ALA A 632 1.81 12.18 27.38
C ALA A 632 3.25 11.67 27.18
N SER A 633 3.45 10.61 26.37
CA SER A 633 4.77 10.03 26.12
C SER A 633 5.70 10.95 25.31
N GLY A 634 5.16 11.90 24.54
CA GLY A 634 5.93 12.94 23.83
C GLY A 634 6.47 14.08 24.72
N LYS A 635 6.11 14.13 26.01
CA LYS A 635 6.56 15.18 26.95
C LYS A 635 7.53 14.69 28.04
N GLY A 636 7.79 13.38 28.13
CA GLY A 636 8.54 12.77 29.23
C GLY A 636 10.07 12.84 29.14
N ALA A 637 10.65 13.18 27.97
CA ALA A 637 12.10 13.14 27.78
C ALA A 637 12.86 14.42 28.20
N ALA A 638 12.17 15.45 28.70
CA ALA A 638 12.78 16.76 29.00
C ALA A 638 12.98 17.07 30.50
N SER A 639 12.67 16.15 31.42
CA SER A 639 12.74 16.43 32.87
C SER A 639 13.48 15.36 33.68
N ARG A 640 14.72 15.06 33.29
CA ARG A 640 15.74 14.48 34.19
C ARG A 640 17.12 15.07 33.87
N ARG A 641 17.27 16.37 34.12
CA ARG A 641 18.57 17.03 34.25
C ARG A 641 18.50 17.95 35.45
N GLY A 642 19.29 17.66 36.48
CA GLY A 642 19.48 18.54 37.63
C GLY A 642 19.40 17.86 38.98
N ALA A 643 20.30 16.91 39.27
CA ALA A 643 20.62 16.54 40.65
C ALA A 643 22.07 16.05 40.75
N ALA A 644 23.00 17.00 40.78
CA ALA A 644 24.29 16.84 41.45
C ALA A 644 24.92 18.23 41.68
N ARG A 645 25.43 18.44 42.90
CA ARG A 645 26.13 19.62 43.45
C ARG A 645 25.27 20.79 43.96
N LYS A 646 25.00 20.77 45.28
CA LYS A 646 25.77 21.63 46.21
C LYS A 646 25.56 21.18 47.66
N VAL A 647 26.69 21.06 48.36
CA VAL A 647 26.83 20.82 49.79
C VAL A 647 26.76 22.18 50.51
N VAL A 648 26.29 22.14 51.77
CA VAL A 648 26.53 23.06 52.88
C VAL A 648 25.41 24.06 53.22
N SER A 649 25.09 24.03 54.53
CA SER A 649 24.37 24.98 55.39
C SER A 649 22.85 24.83 55.48
N GLY A 650 22.42 24.09 56.50
CA GLY A 650 21.20 24.39 57.22
C GLY A 650 21.54 25.32 58.40
N PHE A 651 20.78 26.39 58.56
CA PHE A 651 20.53 27.00 59.87
C PHE A 651 19.13 27.59 59.88
N VAL A 652 18.51 27.44 61.05
CA VAL A 652 17.11 27.65 61.43
C VAL A 652 16.77 29.15 61.49
N GLY A 653 15.50 29.51 61.22
CA GLY A 653 14.98 30.85 61.53
C GLY A 653 13.48 31.00 61.24
N MET A 654 12.69 31.11 62.30
CA MET A 654 11.24 31.29 62.35
C MET A 654 10.80 32.74 62.04
N ALA A 655 9.49 32.86 61.78
CA ALA A 655 8.57 33.93 62.25
C ALA A 655 8.37 35.22 61.41
N GLU A 656 7.12 35.31 60.94
CA GLU A 656 6.14 36.38 61.23
C GLU A 656 6.14 37.77 60.57
N HIS A 657 4.88 38.16 60.31
CA HIS A 657 4.24 39.48 60.45
C HIS A 657 4.12 40.47 59.26
N ALA A 658 2.84 40.70 58.94
CA ALA A 658 2.14 42.00 58.97
C ALA A 658 2.00 42.83 57.68
N ALA A 659 0.75 42.85 57.20
CA ALA A 659 -0.18 43.98 57.13
C ALA A 659 0.12 45.23 56.26
N ALA A 660 -0.78 45.41 55.29
CA ALA A 660 -1.62 46.59 55.01
C ALA A 660 -1.00 47.97 54.70
N ALA A 661 -1.36 48.51 53.53
CA ALA A 661 -1.77 49.92 53.38
C ALA A 661 -2.62 50.13 52.10
N GLN A 662 -3.61 51.01 52.21
CA GLN A 662 -4.76 51.22 51.33
C GLN A 662 -4.65 52.49 50.46
N SER A 663 -5.41 52.49 49.34
CA SER A 663 -6.14 53.64 48.73
C SER A 663 -5.30 54.79 48.11
N SER A 664 -5.74 55.59 47.14
CA SER A 664 -7.07 55.95 46.64
C SER A 664 -6.98 56.65 45.25
N SER A 665 -8.07 56.48 44.47
CA SER A 665 -8.71 57.38 43.49
C SER A 665 -7.93 58.25 42.48
N ILE A 666 -8.37 58.22 41.21
CA ILE A 666 -9.24 59.26 40.61
C ILE A 666 -9.96 58.66 39.38
N ARG A 667 -11.29 58.88 39.32
CA ARG A 667 -12.18 58.59 38.19
C ARG A 667 -12.21 59.79 37.24
N THR A 668 -12.31 59.53 35.94
CA THR A 668 -13.12 60.36 35.04
C THR A 668 -13.88 59.43 34.09
N ASP A 669 -15.20 59.62 34.04
CA ASP A 669 -16.15 58.89 33.21
C ASP A 669 -16.22 59.48 31.79
N GLY A 670 -16.45 58.62 30.80
CA GLY A 670 -16.82 58.96 29.43
C GLY A 670 -17.44 57.73 28.75
N GLN A 671 -18.75 57.76 28.55
CA GLN A 671 -19.60 56.64 28.16
C GLN A 671 -19.52 56.24 26.66
N ALA A 672 -19.95 54.98 26.44
CA ALA A 672 -20.56 54.38 25.24
C ALA A 672 -19.65 53.82 24.11
N SER A 673 -19.31 52.53 24.22
CA SER A 673 -19.97 51.47 23.42
C SER A 673 -19.34 50.10 23.71
N GLY A 674 -20.14 49.20 24.30
CA GLY A 674 -19.67 47.96 24.89
C GLY A 674 -19.66 46.77 23.92
N LEU A 675 -18.46 46.24 23.65
CA LEU A 675 -18.23 44.82 23.40
C LEU A 675 -17.07 44.37 24.31
N SER A 676 -17.28 43.30 25.09
CA SER A 676 -16.41 42.90 26.21
C SER A 676 -14.96 42.59 25.81
N ALA A 677 -14.02 42.79 26.75
CA ALA A 677 -12.60 42.44 26.61
C ALA A 677 -12.33 40.94 26.35
N LYS A 678 -13.30 40.06 26.64
CA LYS A 678 -13.25 38.62 26.28
C LYS A 678 -13.36 38.43 24.75
N SER A 679 -14.18 39.25 24.09
CA SER A 679 -14.37 39.21 22.63
C SER A 679 -13.14 39.77 21.88
N ARG A 680 -12.41 40.73 22.46
CA ARG A 680 -11.12 41.21 21.92
C ARG A 680 -9.97 40.20 22.06
N ARG A 681 -10.02 39.30 23.05
CA ARG A 681 -8.99 38.25 23.24
C ARG A 681 -9.17 37.05 22.31
N GLN A 682 -10.38 36.76 21.86
CA GLN A 682 -10.67 35.61 21.00
C GLN A 682 -10.33 35.89 19.51
N ALA A 683 -10.44 37.14 19.06
CA ALA A 683 -10.04 37.55 17.71
C ALA A 683 -8.52 37.47 17.45
N LYS A 684 -7.68 37.52 18.49
CA LYS A 684 -6.20 37.50 18.37
C LYS A 684 -5.56 36.10 18.23
N ARG A 685 -6.35 35.04 18.03
CA ARG A 685 -5.83 33.64 18.01
C ARG A 685 -6.25 32.83 16.78
N VAL A 686 -6.58 33.49 15.66
CA VAL A 686 -6.99 32.80 14.42
C VAL A 686 -5.90 31.82 13.94
N PHE A 687 -4.62 32.19 14.09
CA PHE A 687 -3.48 31.42 13.60
C PHE A 687 -2.62 30.80 14.71
N HIS A 688 -3.11 30.74 15.94
CA HIS A 688 -2.34 30.25 17.08
C HIS A 688 -1.87 28.80 16.89
N GLY A 689 -0.56 28.57 17.03
CA GLY A 689 0.07 27.25 16.86
C GLY A 689 0.30 26.84 15.40
N ARG A 690 0.05 27.73 14.43
CA ARG A 690 0.34 27.50 13.01
C ARG A 690 1.56 28.30 12.55
N THR A 691 2.34 27.66 11.69
CA THR A 691 3.52 28.25 11.07
C THR A 691 3.28 28.44 9.58
N PHE A 692 3.71 29.57 9.02
CA PHE A 692 3.47 29.94 7.62
C PHE A 692 4.79 30.26 6.92
N LEU A 693 4.89 29.84 5.66
CA LEU A 693 5.92 30.28 4.73
C LEU A 693 5.27 31.18 3.69
N ILE A 694 5.63 32.47 3.69
CA ILE A 694 5.08 33.46 2.75
C ILE A 694 6.05 33.63 1.59
N VAL A 695 5.55 33.50 0.35
CA VAL A 695 6.36 33.46 -0.88
C VAL A 695 5.98 34.65 -1.78
N GLY A 696 6.92 35.58 -2.04
CA GLY A 696 6.72 36.79 -2.86
C GLY A 696 8.03 37.45 -3.35
N GLN A 697 7.94 38.38 -4.31
CA GLN A 697 9.07 39.16 -4.86
C GLN A 697 9.74 40.02 -3.75
N PRO A 698 11.08 39.98 -3.57
CA PRO A 698 11.76 40.94 -2.71
C PRO A 698 11.89 42.31 -3.40
N ARG A 699 11.61 43.41 -2.71
CA ARG A 699 12.20 44.70 -3.11
C ARG A 699 13.70 44.70 -2.73
N PRO A 700 14.58 45.32 -3.54
CA PRO A 700 16.00 45.40 -3.22
C PRO A 700 16.24 46.56 -2.26
N ALA A 701 16.59 46.27 -1.00
CA ALA A 701 17.47 47.13 -0.20
C ALA A 701 17.93 46.45 1.10
N ASN A 702 19.25 46.39 1.25
CA ASN A 702 20.08 46.25 2.45
C ASN A 702 20.02 44.97 3.30
N ARG A 703 21.16 44.27 3.25
CA ARG A 703 21.68 43.29 4.22
C ARG A 703 21.37 43.73 5.67
N VAL A 704 20.58 42.93 6.38
CA VAL A 704 20.73 42.77 7.83
C VAL A 704 20.67 41.29 8.15
N LEU A 705 21.80 40.78 8.67
CA LEU A 705 21.95 39.46 9.27
C LEU A 705 21.30 39.45 10.66
N GLY A 706 20.53 38.39 10.94
CA GLY A 706 20.30 37.89 12.29
C GLY A 706 19.10 38.46 13.06
N LEU A 707 18.51 37.54 13.85
CA LEU A 707 17.60 37.73 14.97
C LEU A 707 16.08 37.81 14.69
N VAL A 708 15.37 37.12 15.59
CA VAL A 708 13.93 37.11 15.78
C VAL A 708 13.46 38.55 16.01
N VAL A 709 12.72 39.11 15.04
CA VAL A 709 12.09 40.42 15.21
C VAL A 709 10.81 40.24 16.03
N LYS A 710 10.86 40.61 17.32
CA LYS A 710 9.69 41.15 18.00
C LYS A 710 9.59 42.63 17.60
N PRO A 711 8.42 43.15 17.20
CA PRO A 711 8.29 44.57 16.93
C PRO A 711 8.36 45.31 18.26
N THR A 712 9.49 45.95 18.53
CA THR A 712 9.59 47.02 19.53
C THR A 712 8.94 48.28 18.96
N SER A 713 8.11 48.91 19.78
CA SER A 713 7.47 50.18 19.55
C SER A 713 8.46 51.28 19.15
N GLY A 714 8.15 52.00 18.07
CA GLY A 714 8.64 53.34 17.79
C GLY A 714 9.87 53.42 16.88
N ALA A 715 9.65 53.66 15.59
CA ALA A 715 10.40 54.62 14.77
C ALA A 715 9.79 54.65 13.36
N VAL A 716 9.33 55.84 12.96
CA VAL A 716 8.85 56.15 11.61
C VAL A 716 10.07 56.35 10.71
N ALA A 717 10.17 55.59 9.63
CA ALA A 717 11.05 55.90 8.50
C ALA A 717 10.26 55.68 7.19
N SER A 718 10.07 56.78 6.48
CA SER A 718 9.31 56.94 5.26
C SER A 718 9.93 56.17 4.08
N SER A 719 9.24 55.15 3.57
CA SER A 719 9.29 54.74 2.16
C SER A 719 8.02 53.93 1.81
N SER A 720 7.51 54.15 0.60
CA SER A 720 6.12 53.97 0.18
C SER A 720 5.68 52.53 -0.11
N SER A 721 5.19 51.84 0.91
CA SER A 721 4.15 50.81 0.79
C SER A 721 3.45 50.67 2.14
N ASP A 722 2.14 50.90 2.15
CA ASP A 722 1.31 50.88 3.35
C ASP A 722 1.40 49.49 4.03
N PRO A 723 1.88 49.38 5.29
CA PRO A 723 1.94 48.11 6.02
C PRO A 723 0.55 47.49 6.27
N ALA A 724 -0.53 48.19 5.89
CA ALA A 724 -1.91 47.73 5.95
C ALA A 724 -2.40 46.92 4.73
N ASP A 725 -1.63 46.78 3.64
CA ASP A 725 -2.10 46.04 2.45
C ASP A 725 -1.85 44.51 2.57
N PRO A 726 -2.91 43.69 2.77
CA PRO A 726 -2.80 42.24 2.95
C PRO A 726 -2.45 41.49 1.66
N THR A 727 -2.22 42.19 0.54
CA THR A 727 -1.80 41.57 -0.72
C THR A 727 -0.28 41.52 -0.90
N THR A 728 0.48 42.17 -0.03
CA THR A 728 1.96 42.17 -0.04
C THR A 728 2.55 41.10 0.87
N ALA A 729 3.79 40.68 0.63
CA ALA A 729 4.47 39.71 1.50
C ALA A 729 4.64 40.28 2.92
N GLU A 730 5.08 41.53 3.03
CA GLU A 730 5.24 42.26 4.29
C GLU A 730 3.90 42.43 5.04
N GLY A 731 2.82 42.77 4.33
CA GLY A 731 1.47 42.87 4.91
C GLY A 731 0.93 41.52 5.41
N LEU A 732 1.17 40.43 4.68
CA LEU A 732 0.80 39.07 5.12
C LEU A 732 1.61 38.62 6.34
N HIS A 733 2.90 38.98 6.40
CA HIS A 733 3.74 38.74 7.57
C HIS A 733 3.16 39.44 8.81
N HIS A 734 2.74 40.69 8.67
CA HIS A 734 2.10 41.45 9.74
C HIS A 734 0.75 40.81 10.15
N LEU A 735 -0.10 40.47 9.18
CA LEU A 735 -1.42 39.85 9.40
C LEU A 735 -1.32 38.54 10.19
N VAL A 736 -0.38 37.66 9.80
CA VAL A 736 -0.16 36.37 10.48
C VAL A 736 0.32 36.58 11.91
N TYR A 737 1.26 37.50 12.12
CA TYR A 737 1.81 37.80 13.44
C TYR A 737 0.75 38.38 14.38
N GLU A 738 -0.02 39.37 13.92
CA GLU A 738 -1.06 40.03 14.72
C GLU A 738 -2.15 39.07 15.20
N HIS A 739 -2.43 38.03 14.40
CA HIS A 739 -3.43 36.99 14.69
C HIS A 739 -2.83 35.71 15.30
N GLY A 740 -1.59 35.77 15.80
CA GLY A 740 -0.97 34.77 16.66
C GLY A 740 -0.26 33.62 15.96
N GLY A 741 -0.02 33.72 14.65
CA GLY A 741 0.74 32.76 13.86
C GLY A 741 2.25 33.08 13.81
N GLN A 742 3.04 32.11 13.34
CA GLN A 742 4.49 32.28 13.16
C GLN A 742 4.84 32.30 11.67
N CYS A 743 5.70 33.22 11.26
CA CYS A 743 6.23 33.25 9.89
C CYS A 743 7.69 32.79 9.86
N ILE A 744 8.05 32.04 8.82
CA ILE A 744 9.44 31.64 8.56
C ILE A 744 10.07 32.70 7.63
N ALA A 745 11.24 33.25 8.01
CA ALA A 745 11.97 34.22 7.19
C ALA A 745 12.68 33.55 6.00
N LYS A 746 12.88 34.34 4.92
CA LYS A 746 13.41 33.93 3.62
C LYS A 746 14.76 33.18 3.73
N LEU A 747 14.88 32.09 2.99
CA LEU A 747 16.13 31.34 2.78
C LEU A 747 17.04 32.07 1.78
N GLY A 748 18.33 32.14 2.06
CA GLY A 748 19.33 32.78 1.19
C GLY A 748 19.38 32.14 -0.21
N ASN A 749 20.03 32.84 -1.14
CA ASN A 749 20.03 32.66 -2.61
C ASN A 749 20.43 31.28 -3.20
N ASN A 750 20.49 30.20 -2.42
CA ASN A 750 20.70 28.85 -2.95
C ASN A 750 19.36 28.10 -3.03
N SER A 751 19.03 27.68 -4.24
CA SER A 751 17.78 27.08 -4.66
C SER A 751 17.54 25.68 -4.11
N GLU A 752 17.14 25.55 -2.84
CA GLU A 752 16.37 24.42 -2.30
C GLU A 752 15.77 24.79 -0.92
N LEU A 753 14.47 24.57 -0.72
CA LEU A 753 13.84 24.67 0.60
C LEU A 753 14.43 23.57 1.50
N PRO A 754 14.99 23.87 2.69
CA PRO A 754 15.49 22.83 3.57
C PRO A 754 14.36 21.92 4.04
N LEU A 755 14.65 20.61 4.05
CA LEU A 755 13.76 19.56 4.55
C LEU A 755 13.46 19.70 6.07
N HIS A 756 14.09 20.64 6.77
CA HIS A 756 13.91 20.88 8.19
C HIS A 756 14.08 22.38 8.51
N VAL A 757 13.13 22.95 9.25
CA VAL A 757 13.31 24.27 9.88
C VAL A 757 13.29 24.06 11.39
N LYS A 758 14.43 24.28 12.05
CA LYS A 758 14.61 24.13 13.52
C LYS A 758 14.08 22.80 14.09
N GLY A 759 14.41 21.68 13.45
CA GLY A 759 14.13 20.34 14.00
C GLY A 759 12.66 19.89 13.93
N GLN A 760 11.80 20.58 13.18
CA GLN A 760 10.42 20.14 12.94
C GLN A 760 10.23 19.61 11.51
N PRO A 761 9.57 18.45 11.32
CA PRO A 761 9.34 17.86 9.99
C PRO A 761 8.38 18.70 9.13
N ILE A 762 8.50 18.53 7.81
CA ILE A 762 7.95 19.37 6.71
C ILE A 762 6.41 19.48 6.68
N GLY A 763 5.67 18.69 7.47
CA GLY A 763 4.21 18.70 7.49
C GLY A 763 3.55 19.78 8.35
N ILE A 764 4.33 20.68 8.99
CA ILE A 764 3.82 21.52 10.09
C ILE A 764 3.58 22.99 9.68
N PHE A 765 4.01 23.42 8.49
CA PHE A 765 3.77 24.80 8.02
C PHE A 765 2.95 24.89 6.73
N THR A 766 2.16 25.94 6.62
CA THR A 766 1.31 26.24 5.45
C THR A 766 2.03 27.22 4.52
N VAL A 767 2.17 26.87 3.24
CA VAL A 767 2.79 27.76 2.24
C VAL A 767 1.72 28.70 1.67
N ILE A 768 1.98 30.00 1.73
CA ILE A 768 1.08 31.06 1.26
C ILE A 768 1.79 31.83 0.14
N ALA A 769 1.13 31.95 -1.01
CA ALA A 769 1.59 32.85 -2.06
C ALA A 769 1.14 34.28 -1.78
N ALA A 770 2.09 35.19 -1.62
CA ALA A 770 1.82 36.62 -1.61
C ALA A 770 1.64 37.17 -3.03
N ASP A 771 2.46 36.69 -3.97
CA ASP A 771 2.38 37.06 -5.39
C ASP A 771 2.31 35.80 -6.27
N PRO A 772 1.14 35.50 -6.87
CA PRO A 772 0.94 34.33 -7.74
C PRO A 772 1.85 34.34 -8.98
N LYS A 773 2.38 35.50 -9.39
CA LYS A 773 3.17 35.67 -10.61
C LYS A 773 4.69 35.53 -10.38
N SER A 774 5.13 35.39 -9.13
CA SER A 774 6.56 35.29 -8.77
C SER A 774 7.27 34.09 -9.42
N LEU A 775 8.44 34.31 -10.01
CA LEU A 775 9.29 33.25 -10.58
C LEU A 775 9.69 32.21 -9.53
N TYR A 776 9.93 32.65 -8.30
CA TYR A 776 10.26 31.76 -7.19
C TYR A 776 9.07 30.84 -6.81
N LEU A 777 7.84 31.38 -6.87
CA LEU A 777 6.64 30.57 -6.69
C LEU A 777 6.47 29.54 -7.79
N LYS A 778 6.69 29.92 -9.06
CA LYS A 778 6.66 28.98 -10.20
C LYS A 778 7.67 27.84 -10.02
N SER A 779 8.87 28.13 -9.49
CA SER A 779 9.87 27.11 -9.17
C SER A 779 9.40 26.15 -8.06
N ILE A 780 8.79 26.66 -6.99
CA ILE A 780 8.22 25.83 -5.91
C ILE A 780 7.09 24.95 -6.41
N ILE A 781 6.19 25.51 -7.24
CA ILE A 781 5.09 24.76 -7.88
C ILE A 781 5.65 23.65 -8.79
N LYS A 782 6.71 23.94 -9.55
CA LYS A 782 7.36 22.95 -10.43
C LYS A 782 7.99 21.78 -9.66
N LEU A 783 8.39 21.99 -8.40
CA LEU A 783 8.89 20.90 -7.56
C LEU A 783 7.77 19.90 -7.19
N GLY A 784 6.50 20.32 -7.16
CA GLY A 784 5.35 19.45 -6.87
C GLY A 784 5.31 18.88 -5.44
N LYS A 785 6.10 19.44 -4.53
CA LYS A 785 6.32 18.91 -3.16
C LYS A 785 5.46 19.56 -2.07
N TYR A 786 4.88 20.74 -2.33
CA TYR A 786 4.19 21.55 -1.32
C TYR A 786 2.83 22.00 -1.83
N ASP A 787 1.80 21.97 -0.97
CA ASP A 787 0.54 22.64 -1.28
C ASP A 787 0.69 24.15 -1.05
N VAL A 788 0.22 24.96 -2.00
CA VAL A 788 0.33 26.42 -1.98
C VAL A 788 -1.07 27.03 -1.93
N LEU A 789 -1.36 27.81 -0.90
CA LEU A 789 -2.62 28.55 -0.77
C LEU A 789 -2.49 29.99 -1.29
N ALA A 790 -3.60 30.53 -1.77
CA ALA A 790 -3.73 31.95 -2.08
C ALA A 790 -3.77 32.79 -0.79
N SER A 791 -3.25 34.03 -0.86
CA SER A 791 -3.29 34.99 0.24
C SER A 791 -4.72 35.33 0.71
N SER A 792 -5.70 35.27 -0.20
CA SER A 792 -7.13 35.45 0.09
C SER A 792 -7.65 34.50 1.17
N HIS A 793 -7.11 33.28 1.25
CA HIS A 793 -7.52 32.31 2.27
C HIS A 793 -7.22 32.80 3.70
N LEU A 794 -6.07 33.44 3.92
CA LEU A 794 -5.74 34.01 5.23
C LEU A 794 -6.66 35.18 5.59
N VAL A 795 -6.95 36.04 4.62
CA VAL A 795 -7.87 37.17 4.78
C VAL A 795 -9.27 36.65 5.18
N ASN A 796 -9.74 35.59 4.52
CA ASN A 796 -11.01 34.95 4.82
C ASN A 796 -11.03 34.34 6.24
N CYS A 797 -9.93 33.71 6.68
CA CYS A 797 -9.83 33.18 8.05
C CYS A 797 -9.90 34.29 9.11
N VAL A 798 -9.26 35.43 8.85
CA VAL A 798 -9.30 36.60 9.75
C VAL A 798 -10.71 37.20 9.79
N ALA A 799 -11.34 37.38 8.62
CA ALA A 799 -12.71 37.89 8.52
C ALA A 799 -13.71 36.97 9.26
N ALA A 800 -13.56 35.66 9.12
CA ALA A 800 -14.38 34.66 9.81
C ALA A 800 -13.99 34.44 11.28
N LYS A 801 -12.91 35.07 11.77
CA LYS A 801 -12.36 34.95 13.13
C LYS A 801 -12.05 33.49 13.54
N ARG A 802 -11.79 32.60 12.57
CA ARG A 802 -11.46 31.19 12.79
C ARG A 802 -10.65 30.64 11.61
N TRP A 803 -9.87 29.59 11.86
CA TRP A 803 -9.25 28.84 10.77
C TRP A 803 -10.35 28.15 9.95
N ILE A 804 -10.39 28.45 8.65
CA ILE A 804 -11.25 27.79 7.68
C ILE A 804 -10.43 26.65 7.06
N THR A 805 -11.00 25.45 6.96
CA THR A 805 -10.35 24.35 6.23
C THR A 805 -10.26 24.75 4.75
N PRO A 806 -9.06 24.77 4.12
CA PRO A 806 -8.93 25.20 2.73
C PRO A 806 -9.69 24.29 1.77
N LYS A 807 -10.49 24.86 0.88
CA LYS A 807 -11.16 24.17 -0.24
C LYS A 807 -10.25 24.15 -1.48
N PRO A 808 -10.51 23.31 -2.50
CA PRO A 808 -9.71 23.29 -3.73
C PRO A 808 -9.49 24.67 -4.35
N ALA A 809 -10.50 25.55 -4.33
CA ALA A 809 -10.43 26.93 -4.84
C ALA A 809 -9.47 27.86 -4.06
N ASP A 810 -9.11 27.51 -2.82
CA ASP A 810 -8.13 28.25 -2.01
C ASP A 810 -6.67 27.90 -2.39
N TYR A 811 -6.45 26.83 -3.15
CA TYR A 811 -5.12 26.39 -3.57
C TYR A 811 -4.73 26.97 -4.92
N LEU A 812 -3.54 27.56 -5.00
CA LEU A 812 -2.87 27.87 -6.27
C LEU A 812 -2.12 26.65 -6.82
N HIS A 813 -1.71 25.74 -5.94
CA HIS A 813 -1.13 24.46 -6.31
C HIS A 813 -1.43 23.41 -5.25
N MET A 814 -1.88 22.24 -5.70
CA MET A 814 -2.07 21.06 -4.86
C MET A 814 -1.07 19.98 -5.29
N THR A 815 -0.44 19.36 -4.30
CA THR A 815 0.33 18.13 -4.48
C THR A 815 -0.61 16.99 -4.95
N PRO A 816 -0.07 15.95 -5.61
CA PRO A 816 -0.87 14.80 -6.05
C PRO A 816 -1.64 14.12 -4.90
N VAL A 817 -1.04 14.10 -3.70
CA VAL A 817 -1.67 13.50 -2.51
C VAL A 817 -2.86 14.31 -2.04
N THR A 818 -2.75 15.64 -1.98
CA THR A 818 -3.85 16.52 -1.58
C THR A 818 -4.96 16.56 -2.65
N ARG A 819 -4.58 16.50 -3.94
CA ARG A 819 -5.55 16.38 -5.05
C ARG A 819 -6.35 15.07 -4.96
N LEU A 820 -5.69 13.93 -4.73
CA LEU A 820 -6.37 12.64 -4.54
C LEU A 820 -7.32 12.65 -3.33
N LYS A 821 -6.93 13.30 -2.22
CA LYS A 821 -7.79 13.43 -1.05
C LYS A 821 -9.08 14.22 -1.33
N TYR A 822 -9.00 15.24 -2.18
CA TYR A 822 -10.17 16.05 -2.52
C TYR A 822 -10.98 15.49 -3.69
N GLN A 823 -10.43 14.57 -4.49
CA GLN A 823 -11.12 13.96 -5.63
C GLN A 823 -12.40 13.19 -5.25
N ASP A 824 -12.47 12.67 -4.02
CA ASP A 824 -13.64 11.94 -3.51
C ASP A 824 -14.73 12.85 -2.91
N ALA A 825 -14.38 14.10 -2.58
CA ALA A 825 -15.24 15.03 -1.84
C ALA A 825 -15.60 16.29 -2.62
N PHE A 826 -14.83 16.62 -3.66
CA PHE A 826 -15.02 17.81 -4.49
C PHE A 826 -14.94 17.48 -5.98
N ASP A 827 -15.72 18.22 -6.76
CA ASP A 827 -15.76 18.13 -8.21
C ASP A 827 -14.53 18.78 -8.87
N PRO A 828 -14.37 18.65 -10.21
CA PRO A 828 -13.27 19.27 -10.94
C PRO A 828 -13.19 20.80 -10.81
N TRP A 829 -14.26 21.45 -10.36
CA TRP A 829 -14.40 22.91 -10.23
C TRP A 829 -14.18 23.39 -8.79
N GLY A 830 -14.06 22.47 -7.83
CA GLY A 830 -13.73 22.75 -6.44
C GLY A 830 -14.92 22.83 -5.51
N ASP A 831 -16.08 22.32 -5.92
CA ASP A 831 -17.33 22.30 -5.16
C ASP A 831 -17.54 20.95 -4.48
N HIS A 832 -17.99 20.98 -3.22
CA HIS A 832 -18.13 19.76 -2.42
C HIS A 832 -19.36 18.97 -2.90
N TYR A 833 -19.21 17.68 -3.23
CA TYR A 833 -20.29 16.82 -3.75
C TYR A 833 -21.50 16.63 -2.81
N SER A 834 -21.44 17.17 -1.59
CA SER A 834 -22.48 16.99 -0.56
C SER A 834 -22.96 18.29 0.08
N ASP A 835 -22.39 19.44 -0.27
CA ASP A 835 -22.85 20.72 0.25
C ASP A 835 -24.03 21.20 -0.63
N LYS A 836 -25.18 21.50 0.00
CA LYS A 836 -26.31 22.07 -0.74
C LYS A 836 -26.01 23.51 -1.12
N ILE A 837 -26.12 23.85 -2.41
CA ILE A 837 -26.10 25.24 -2.88
C ILE A 837 -27.38 25.91 -2.35
N ALA A 838 -27.21 26.82 -1.39
CA ALA A 838 -28.33 27.36 -0.61
C ALA A 838 -28.81 28.72 -1.15
N SER A 839 -28.07 29.33 -2.09
CA SER A 839 -28.47 30.60 -2.69
C SER A 839 -28.07 30.75 -4.17
N PRO A 840 -28.82 31.56 -4.96
CA PRO A 840 -28.44 31.90 -6.33
C PRO A 840 -27.09 32.62 -6.45
N VAL A 841 -26.62 33.26 -5.38
CA VAL A 841 -25.33 33.96 -5.33
C VAL A 841 -24.17 32.96 -5.28
N GLU A 842 -24.31 31.90 -4.49
CA GLU A 842 -23.32 30.79 -4.45
C GLU A 842 -23.24 30.09 -5.81
N LEU A 843 -24.38 29.84 -6.45
CA LEU A 843 -24.43 29.25 -7.79
C LEU A 843 -23.74 30.13 -8.84
N LYS A 844 -23.93 31.46 -8.77
CA LYS A 844 -23.27 32.40 -9.68
C LYS A 844 -21.75 32.41 -9.51
N GLN A 845 -21.26 32.29 -8.28
CA GLN A 845 -19.82 32.23 -8.00
C GLN A 845 -19.17 30.95 -8.56
N VAL A 846 -19.89 29.82 -8.53
CA VAL A 846 -19.48 28.57 -9.16
C VAL A 846 -19.31 28.74 -10.67
N PHE A 847 -20.32 29.30 -11.36
CA PHE A 847 -20.25 29.55 -12.80
C PHE A 847 -19.13 30.52 -13.20
N GLU A 848 -18.94 31.61 -12.44
CA GLU A 848 -17.83 32.55 -12.67
C GLU A 848 -16.44 31.92 -12.44
N HIS A 849 -16.34 30.83 -11.68
CA HIS A 849 -15.11 30.08 -11.48
C HIS A 849 -14.83 29.12 -12.66
N MET A 850 -15.87 28.44 -13.15
CA MET A 850 -15.80 27.57 -14.33
C MET A 850 -15.35 28.35 -15.58
N ASP A 851 -15.92 29.53 -15.82
CA ASP A 851 -15.60 30.36 -16.97
C ASP A 851 -14.13 30.85 -16.96
N ARG A 852 -13.60 31.22 -15.78
CA ARG A 852 -12.20 31.66 -15.64
C ARG A 852 -11.19 30.55 -15.94
N LEU A 853 -11.51 29.30 -15.59
CA LEU A 853 -10.63 28.14 -15.82
C LEU A 853 -10.74 27.62 -17.26
N ALA A 854 -11.93 27.67 -17.87
CA ALA A 854 -12.12 27.33 -19.28
C ALA A 854 -11.29 28.24 -20.21
N VAL A 855 -11.15 29.52 -19.88
CA VAL A 855 -10.30 30.48 -20.61
C VAL A 855 -8.80 30.18 -20.47
N GLN A 856 -8.35 29.63 -19.33
CA GLN A 856 -6.93 29.29 -19.11
C GLN A 856 -6.50 27.97 -19.77
N LEU A 857 -7.44 27.09 -20.09
CA LEU A 857 -7.20 25.78 -20.70
C LEU A 857 -7.39 25.76 -22.22
N ALA A 858 -7.79 26.90 -22.82
CA ALA A 858 -7.90 27.02 -24.27
C ALA A 858 -6.51 27.04 -24.96
N PRO A 859 -6.29 26.29 -26.05
CA PRO A 859 -5.00 26.28 -26.76
C PRO A 859 -4.67 27.64 -27.41
N PRO A 860 -3.39 28.03 -27.55
CA PRO A 860 -3.01 29.32 -28.14
C PRO A 860 -3.32 29.35 -29.64
N SER A 861 -4.16 30.32 -30.04
CA SER A 861 -4.53 30.59 -31.42
C SER A 861 -3.37 31.18 -32.23
N THR A 862 -3.01 30.56 -33.35
CA THR A 862 -2.16 31.14 -34.39
C THR A 862 -3.01 31.95 -35.37
N SER A 863 -2.74 33.25 -35.47
CA SER A 863 -3.22 34.24 -36.47
C SER A 863 -2.49 34.07 -37.82
N ALA A 864 -2.97 34.35 -39.05
CA ALA A 864 -4.18 34.91 -39.71
C ALA A 864 -3.97 34.76 -41.28
N PRO A 865 -4.75 35.34 -42.26
CA PRO A 865 -6.07 36.01 -42.27
C PRO A 865 -7.08 35.61 -43.41
N GLN A 866 -8.35 36.06 -43.25
CA GLN A 866 -9.46 36.28 -44.24
C GLN A 866 -10.14 35.04 -44.90
N GLN A 867 -11.49 34.92 -44.98
CA GLN A 867 -12.52 35.94 -45.23
C GLN A 867 -13.91 35.56 -44.64
N GLN A 868 -14.70 36.62 -44.37
CA GLN A 868 -16.02 36.69 -43.72
C GLN A 868 -17.13 35.82 -44.32
N VAL A 869 -18.08 35.37 -43.50
CA VAL A 869 -19.50 35.79 -43.62
C VAL A 869 -20.12 35.96 -42.23
N SER A 870 -20.62 37.19 -42.02
CA SER A 870 -21.42 37.73 -40.92
C SER A 870 -22.69 36.91 -40.63
N ILE A 871 -23.24 36.97 -39.41
CA ILE A 871 -24.41 37.81 -39.10
C ILE A 871 -24.47 38.12 -37.60
N LEU A 872 -24.70 39.41 -37.34
CA LEU A 872 -24.89 40.04 -36.04
C LEU A 872 -26.24 39.68 -35.39
N VAL A 873 -26.20 39.67 -34.06
CA VAL A 873 -27.30 39.64 -33.08
C VAL A 873 -28.24 40.85 -33.25
N PRO A 874 -29.53 40.74 -32.85
CA PRO A 874 -30.03 41.71 -31.87
C PRO A 874 -30.82 41.10 -30.71
N SER A 875 -30.75 41.85 -29.64
CA SER A 875 -31.10 41.60 -28.24
C SER A 875 -32.57 41.86 -27.85
N LYS A 876 -32.91 41.42 -26.62
CA LYS A 876 -33.96 41.92 -25.70
C LYS A 876 -35.42 41.51 -25.98
N GLN A 877 -36.07 40.84 -25.02
CA GLN A 877 -36.99 41.45 -24.04
C GLN A 877 -37.71 40.40 -23.17
N LEU A 878 -37.92 40.74 -21.89
CA LEU A 878 -38.72 40.02 -20.90
C LEU A 878 -40.20 39.89 -21.31
N PHE A 879 -40.85 38.76 -21.00
CA PHE A 879 -42.28 38.72 -20.69
C PHE A 879 -42.61 37.66 -19.63
N SER A 880 -43.50 38.04 -18.72
CA SER A 880 -44.01 37.30 -17.56
C SER A 880 -45.47 36.86 -17.74
N MET A 881 -45.90 35.89 -16.92
CA MET A 881 -47.28 35.51 -16.52
C MET A 881 -47.98 34.40 -17.36
N PRO A 882 -49.09 33.79 -16.87
CA PRO A 882 -49.25 32.95 -15.68
C PRO A 882 -49.94 31.59 -15.99
N PHE A 883 -49.88 30.59 -15.09
CA PHE A 883 -50.58 29.31 -15.23
C PHE A 883 -52.01 29.37 -14.64
N SER A 884 -53.00 28.78 -15.32
CA SER A 884 -54.34 28.52 -14.75
C SER A 884 -55.06 27.32 -15.40
N GLY A 885 -55.65 26.44 -14.58
CA GLY A 885 -56.76 25.51 -14.91
C GLY A 885 -56.32 24.12 -15.39
N THR A 886 -56.44 23.01 -14.64
CA THR A 886 -57.60 22.25 -14.08
C THR A 886 -57.82 20.91 -14.81
N ASP A 887 -57.86 19.85 -14.00
CA ASP A 887 -58.67 18.63 -14.07
C ASP A 887 -58.31 17.40 -14.95
N ARG A 888 -58.09 16.31 -14.18
CA ARG A 888 -58.67 14.95 -14.23
C ARG A 888 -58.03 13.81 -15.04
N ASP A 889 -57.89 12.73 -14.29
CA ASP A 889 -57.45 11.36 -14.59
C ASP A 889 -58.14 10.71 -15.79
N ASP A 890 -57.40 9.92 -16.57
CA ASP A 890 -57.80 8.57 -16.97
C ASP A 890 -56.64 7.75 -17.59
N ALA A 891 -56.71 6.44 -17.37
CA ALA A 891 -55.65 5.44 -17.45
C ALA A 891 -55.11 5.09 -18.86
N LEU A 892 -53.85 4.60 -18.91
CA LEU A 892 -53.34 3.80 -20.03
C LEU A 892 -52.64 2.53 -19.53
N ALA A 893 -53.27 1.38 -19.80
CA ALA A 893 -52.84 0.02 -19.53
C ALA A 893 -51.70 -0.47 -20.47
N PRO A 894 -50.94 -1.54 -20.12
CA PRO A 894 -49.84 -2.05 -20.93
C PRO A 894 -50.33 -2.87 -22.13
N PHE A 895 -49.92 -2.51 -23.35
CA PHE A 895 -50.25 -3.26 -24.57
C PHE A 895 -49.21 -4.36 -24.84
N HIS A 896 -49.67 -5.62 -24.93
CA HIS A 896 -48.86 -6.79 -25.27
C HIS A 896 -48.47 -6.82 -26.76
N ALA A 897 -47.27 -7.33 -27.03
CA ALA A 897 -46.49 -7.22 -28.26
C ALA A 897 -46.93 -8.06 -29.48
N GLN A 898 -48.23 -8.19 -29.77
CA GLN A 898 -48.69 -9.02 -30.90
C GLN A 898 -49.75 -8.34 -31.75
N THR A 899 -49.40 -7.27 -32.47
CA THR A 899 -50.06 -6.89 -33.72
C THR A 899 -49.27 -5.80 -34.46
N VAL A 900 -49.35 -5.80 -35.79
CA VAL A 900 -48.60 -4.99 -36.79
C VAL A 900 -47.18 -5.53 -37.04
N GLY A 901 -46.88 -6.26 -38.11
CA GLY A 901 -47.34 -6.12 -39.49
C GLY A 901 -46.18 -5.53 -40.31
N HIS A 902 -45.72 -6.26 -41.33
CA HIS A 902 -44.52 -6.00 -42.14
C HIS A 902 -44.47 -4.61 -42.79
N ASP A 903 -44.00 -3.60 -42.06
CA ASP A 903 -43.72 -2.27 -42.61
C ASP A 903 -42.24 -1.91 -42.41
N LYS A 904 -41.49 -1.90 -43.52
CA LYS A 904 -40.03 -1.70 -43.53
C LYS A 904 -39.62 -0.28 -43.10
N GLU A 905 -40.52 0.71 -43.24
CA GLU A 905 -40.25 2.08 -42.79
C GLU A 905 -40.39 2.22 -41.27
N LEU A 906 -41.35 1.51 -40.66
CA LEU A 906 -41.60 1.55 -39.22
C LEU A 906 -40.47 0.91 -38.39
N VAL A 907 -39.88 -0.18 -38.91
CA VAL A 907 -38.71 -0.85 -38.29
C VAL A 907 -37.45 0.01 -38.43
N ARG A 908 -37.31 0.75 -39.54
CA ARG A 908 -36.17 1.65 -39.80
C ARG A 908 -36.23 2.89 -38.90
N ASP A 909 -37.41 3.47 -38.68
CA ASP A 909 -37.59 4.64 -37.80
C ASP A 909 -37.40 4.30 -36.30
N ARG A 910 -37.87 3.12 -35.85
CA ARG A 910 -37.60 2.61 -34.50
C ARG A 910 -36.11 2.38 -34.25
N ARG A 911 -35.40 1.81 -35.22
CA ARG A 911 -33.95 1.58 -35.14
C ARG A 911 -33.18 2.90 -35.12
N LEU A 912 -33.56 3.88 -35.93
CA LEU A 912 -32.91 5.20 -35.95
C LEU A 912 -33.06 5.94 -34.61
N LYS A 913 -34.27 5.91 -34.01
CA LYS A 913 -34.55 6.53 -32.70
C LYS A 913 -33.88 5.78 -31.54
N TRP A 914 -33.80 4.44 -31.60
CA TRP A 914 -33.02 3.66 -30.63
C TRP A 914 -31.52 3.94 -30.73
N GLU A 915 -30.97 4.03 -31.94
CA GLU A 915 -29.57 4.41 -32.17
C GLU A 915 -29.28 5.86 -31.74
N GLN A 916 -30.27 6.76 -31.76
CA GLN A 916 -30.15 8.11 -31.20
C GLN A 916 -30.12 8.09 -29.66
N ILE A 917 -30.96 7.29 -29.02
CA ILE A 917 -30.97 7.11 -27.55
C ILE A 917 -29.65 6.48 -27.09
N GLU A 918 -29.15 5.46 -27.79
CA GLU A 918 -27.85 4.84 -27.50
C GLU A 918 -26.68 5.77 -27.84
N ARG A 919 -26.79 6.67 -28.82
CA ARG A 919 -25.78 7.71 -29.06
C ARG A 919 -25.73 8.75 -27.96
N VAL A 920 -26.88 9.17 -27.42
CA VAL A 920 -26.92 10.08 -26.26
C VAL A 920 -26.31 9.38 -25.04
N ARG A 921 -26.69 8.13 -24.77
CA ARG A 921 -26.06 7.31 -23.74
C ARG A 921 -24.53 7.21 -23.97
N ALA A 922 -24.08 6.80 -25.15
CA ALA A 922 -22.66 6.65 -25.44
C ALA A 922 -21.87 7.97 -25.34
N ARG A 923 -22.45 9.10 -25.77
CA ARG A 923 -21.81 10.42 -25.78
C ARG A 923 -21.57 10.96 -24.38
N TYR A 924 -22.46 10.68 -23.42
CA TYR A 924 -22.31 11.14 -22.03
C TYR A 924 -21.58 10.13 -21.13
N PHE A 925 -21.74 8.82 -21.37
CA PHE A 925 -21.19 7.79 -20.47
C PHE A 925 -19.79 7.27 -20.84
N ASN A 926 -19.29 7.49 -22.07
CA ASN A 926 -17.96 7.01 -22.47
C ASN A 926 -16.84 8.08 -22.47
N ASP A 927 -17.16 9.37 -22.62
CA ASP A 927 -16.13 10.43 -22.69
C ASP A 927 -15.84 11.13 -21.35
N ALA A 928 -16.71 11.02 -20.35
CA ALA A 928 -16.45 11.53 -19.00
C ALA A 928 -15.95 10.39 -18.09
N HIS A 929 -14.64 10.37 -17.79
CA HIS A 929 -14.06 9.47 -16.79
C HIS A 929 -14.56 9.79 -15.36
N MET A 930 -15.83 9.50 -15.06
CA MET A 930 -16.41 9.65 -13.72
C MET A 930 -16.45 8.30 -12.98
N PRO A 931 -15.89 8.20 -11.75
CA PRO A 931 -15.90 6.97 -10.98
C PRO A 931 -17.19 6.82 -10.14
N GLY A 932 -17.93 5.72 -10.35
CA GLY A 932 -18.72 5.04 -9.31
C GLY A 932 -20.04 5.64 -8.77
N ARG A 933 -21.08 4.80 -8.77
CA ARG A 933 -22.21 4.72 -7.81
C ARG A 933 -23.29 5.82 -7.72
N TRP A 934 -23.54 6.61 -8.76
CA TRP A 934 -24.81 7.37 -8.87
C TRP A 934 -25.91 6.68 -9.69
N PHE A 935 -25.60 5.55 -10.34
CA PHE A 935 -26.44 5.05 -11.45
C PHE A 935 -26.99 3.62 -11.31
N GLN A 936 -26.92 2.99 -10.13
CA GLN A 936 -27.68 1.76 -9.88
C GLN A 936 -29.15 2.10 -9.61
N GLY A 937 -29.90 2.38 -10.67
CA GLY A 937 -31.33 2.65 -10.58
C GLY A 937 -31.99 3.25 -11.83
N MET A 938 -31.23 3.70 -12.83
CA MET A 938 -31.82 4.25 -14.04
C MET A 938 -32.35 3.14 -14.96
N VAL A 939 -33.67 3.11 -15.16
CA VAL A 939 -34.34 2.27 -16.15
C VAL A 939 -35.00 3.17 -17.19
N VAL A 940 -34.64 2.98 -18.46
CA VAL A 940 -35.23 3.71 -19.58
C VAL A 940 -36.35 2.85 -20.17
N TYR A 941 -37.60 3.32 -20.06
CA TYR A 941 -38.75 2.66 -20.66
C TYR A 941 -39.16 3.39 -21.95
N PRO A 942 -39.11 2.72 -23.11
CA PRO A 942 -39.66 3.28 -24.33
C PRO A 942 -41.18 3.05 -24.36
N HIS A 943 -41.98 4.12 -24.21
CA HIS A 943 -43.42 4.06 -24.42
C HIS A 943 -43.79 4.73 -25.75
N TRP A 944 -44.65 4.06 -26.52
CA TRP A 944 -45.15 4.51 -27.80
C TRP A 944 -46.65 4.75 -27.68
N TYR A 945 -47.11 5.97 -27.97
CA TYR A 945 -48.53 6.30 -27.99
C TYR A 945 -48.92 6.73 -29.40
N VAL A 946 -50.13 6.34 -29.82
CA VAL A 946 -50.76 6.84 -31.04
C VAL A 946 -51.80 7.87 -30.59
N THR A 947 -51.60 9.13 -30.92
CA THR A 947 -52.62 10.16 -30.71
C THR A 947 -53.70 10.03 -31.79
N PRO A 948 -55.01 9.99 -31.43
CA PRO A 948 -56.07 10.09 -32.42
C PRO A 948 -56.07 11.51 -32.99
N GLY A 949 -56.01 11.65 -34.32
CA GLY A 949 -56.10 12.95 -34.97
C GLY A 949 -57.47 13.60 -34.74
N ASN A 950 -57.49 14.90 -34.44
CA ASN A 950 -58.73 15.68 -34.34
C ASN A 950 -59.41 15.74 -35.73
N PRO A 951 -60.75 15.52 -35.84
CA PRO A 951 -61.42 15.32 -37.10
C PRO A 951 -61.98 16.64 -37.62
N GLU A 952 -61.22 17.40 -38.42
CA GLU A 952 -61.81 18.41 -39.30
C GLU A 952 -60.84 18.76 -40.43
N GLY A 953 -61.26 18.52 -41.68
CA GLY A 953 -60.66 19.14 -42.86
C GLY A 953 -59.65 18.31 -43.69
N ALA A 954 -60.19 17.38 -44.49
CA ALA A 954 -59.73 16.99 -45.83
C ALA A 954 -58.42 16.18 -46.05
N ARG A 955 -58.66 14.91 -46.45
CA ARG A 955 -57.99 14.07 -47.47
C ARG A 955 -56.62 13.42 -47.15
N ARG A 956 -56.73 12.12 -46.81
CA ARG A 956 -55.78 11.01 -47.01
C ARG A 956 -54.29 11.33 -46.80
N ARG A 957 -53.82 11.17 -45.55
CA ARG A 957 -52.49 10.62 -45.25
C ARG A 957 -52.59 9.71 -44.02
N THR A 958 -51.80 8.64 -44.04
CA THR A 958 -51.62 7.59 -43.03
C THR A 958 -51.53 8.12 -41.60
N PRO A 959 -51.88 7.33 -40.56
CA PRO A 959 -51.70 7.74 -39.17
C PRO A 959 -50.22 8.06 -38.94
N GLU A 960 -49.89 9.32 -38.71
CA GLU A 960 -48.55 9.72 -38.31
C GLU A 960 -48.33 9.26 -36.86
N MET A 961 -47.58 8.17 -36.68
CA MET A 961 -46.97 7.86 -35.38
C MET A 961 -45.94 8.94 -35.06
N GLN A 962 -46.32 9.92 -34.24
CA GLN A 962 -45.40 10.94 -33.75
C GLN A 962 -45.56 11.14 -32.25
N VAL A 963 -45.06 10.23 -31.41
CA VAL A 963 -44.33 10.57 -30.17
C VAL A 963 -43.55 9.31 -29.72
N ALA A 964 -42.25 9.45 -29.45
CA ALA A 964 -41.50 8.50 -28.62
C ALA A 964 -41.11 9.22 -27.34
N VAL A 965 -41.66 8.78 -26.20
CA VAL A 965 -41.32 9.35 -24.89
C VAL A 965 -40.27 8.46 -24.24
N ALA A 966 -39.10 9.02 -23.95
CA ALA A 966 -38.12 8.40 -23.09
C ALA A 966 -38.43 8.82 -21.64
N ARG A 967 -38.73 7.84 -20.78
CA ARG A 967 -38.98 8.06 -19.35
C ARG A 967 -37.68 7.81 -18.59
N LEU A 968 -37.24 8.80 -17.81
CA LEU A 968 -36.04 8.71 -16.97
C LEU A 968 -36.45 8.88 -15.50
N VAL A 969 -36.10 7.91 -14.65
CA VAL A 969 -36.41 7.96 -13.22
C VAL A 969 -35.10 7.99 -12.43
N MET A 970 -34.90 9.04 -11.64
CA MET A 970 -33.78 9.16 -10.70
C MET A 970 -34.33 9.54 -9.32
N TYR A 971 -34.10 8.67 -8.32
CA TYR A 971 -34.42 8.90 -6.89
C TYR A 971 -35.76 9.59 -6.61
N GLY A 972 -36.84 9.20 -7.30
CA GLY A 972 -38.21 9.65 -7.03
C GLY A 972 -38.69 10.90 -7.78
N ALA A 973 -37.89 11.50 -8.64
CA ALA A 973 -38.35 12.55 -9.58
C ALA A 973 -38.55 11.96 -10.99
N GLU A 974 -39.65 12.33 -11.66
CA GLU A 974 -39.99 11.86 -13.01
C GLU A 974 -39.57 12.89 -14.07
N VAL A 975 -38.84 12.44 -15.10
CA VAL A 975 -38.54 13.26 -16.28
C VAL A 975 -39.16 12.62 -17.52
N THR A 976 -39.99 13.38 -18.24
CA THR A 976 -40.60 12.97 -19.51
C THR A 976 -40.12 13.88 -20.64
N SER A 977 -39.85 13.29 -21.80
CA SER A 977 -39.33 14.02 -22.97
C SER A 977 -40.28 13.84 -24.15
N ASP A 978 -40.74 14.94 -24.76
CA ASP A 978 -41.55 14.92 -25.99
C ASP A 978 -40.65 15.15 -27.20
N MET A 979 -40.76 14.26 -28.20
CA MET A 979 -39.98 14.32 -29.44
C MET A 979 -40.88 14.62 -30.64
N ARG A 980 -41.53 15.80 -30.63
CA ARG A 980 -42.26 16.34 -31.78
C ARG A 980 -41.42 17.39 -32.51
N GLY A 981 -40.92 17.02 -33.71
CA GLY A 981 -40.61 17.97 -34.78
C GLY A 981 -39.24 18.67 -34.80
N ARG A 982 -38.57 18.56 -35.97
CA ARG A 982 -37.28 19.14 -36.44
C ARG A 982 -36.04 18.76 -35.65
N LYS A 983 -34.97 18.46 -36.42
CA LYS A 983 -33.81 17.62 -36.09
C LYS A 983 -33.04 17.92 -34.80
N ASP A 984 -33.29 19.03 -34.11
CA ASP A 984 -32.37 19.55 -33.11
C ASP A 984 -33.05 20.11 -31.84
N GLN A 985 -34.34 19.87 -31.60
CA GLN A 985 -35.02 20.27 -30.34
C GLN A 985 -35.75 19.10 -29.67
N VAL A 986 -35.25 18.69 -28.51
CA VAL A 986 -35.93 17.77 -27.59
C VAL A 986 -36.36 18.60 -26.38
N THR A 987 -37.63 18.54 -26.00
CA THR A 987 -38.16 19.32 -24.87
C THR A 987 -38.32 18.41 -23.66
N HIS A 988 -37.70 18.78 -22.53
CA HIS A 988 -37.71 17.98 -21.30
C HIS A 988 -38.61 18.62 -20.24
N TYR A 989 -39.40 17.77 -19.56
CA TYR A 989 -40.29 18.16 -18.46
C TYR A 989 -39.85 17.44 -17.18
N LEU A 990 -39.65 18.21 -16.11
CA LEU A 990 -39.42 17.70 -14.75
C LEU A 990 -40.76 17.71 -14.01
N VAL A 991 -41.18 16.57 -13.47
CA VAL A 991 -42.41 16.43 -12.69
C VAL A 991 -42.02 16.11 -11.24
N GLU A 992 -42.31 17.05 -10.34
CA GLU A 992 -42.16 16.86 -8.89
C GLU A 992 -43.48 16.33 -8.32
N GLY A 993 -43.43 15.27 -7.52
CA GLY A 993 -44.55 14.34 -7.33
C GLY A 993 -45.69 14.75 -6.38
N ALA A 994 -46.77 13.97 -6.48
CA ALA A 994 -47.92 13.77 -5.57
C ALA A 994 -48.74 15.00 -5.13
N ALA A 995 -49.97 15.05 -5.64
CA ALA A 995 -51.14 15.82 -5.20
C ALA A 995 -51.20 17.33 -5.56
N ALA A 996 -52.21 17.62 -6.40
CA ALA A 996 -52.99 18.85 -6.57
C ALA A 996 -52.38 20.13 -7.19
N ASP A 997 -51.07 20.31 -7.36
CA ASP A 997 -50.55 21.47 -8.10
C ASP A 997 -49.30 21.12 -8.93
N VAL A 998 -49.48 20.80 -10.20
CA VAL A 998 -48.39 20.53 -11.14
C VAL A 998 -47.91 21.85 -11.75
N ARG A 999 -46.67 22.24 -11.46
CA ARG A 999 -46.00 23.35 -12.17
C ARG A 999 -45.06 22.78 -13.22
N TYR A 1000 -45.24 23.17 -14.48
CA TYR A 1000 -44.34 22.82 -15.57
C TYR A 1000 -43.25 23.89 -15.69
N ALA A 1001 -41.99 23.47 -15.65
CA ALA A 1001 -40.87 24.30 -16.05
C ALA A 1001 -40.20 23.67 -17.27
N VAL A 1002 -40.08 24.49 -18.33
CA VAL A 1002 -39.45 24.08 -19.60
C VAL A 1002 -37.97 24.40 -19.50
N PHE A 1003 -37.14 23.37 -19.62
CA PHE A 1003 -35.68 23.52 -19.57
C PHE A 1003 -35.07 23.07 -20.90
N SER A 1004 -33.99 23.74 -21.33
CA SER A 1004 -33.17 23.23 -22.42
C SER A 1004 -32.29 22.06 -21.94
N LEU A 1005 -31.81 21.23 -22.86
CA LEU A 1005 -30.95 20.08 -22.57
C LEU A 1005 -29.66 20.47 -21.83
N ASP A 1006 -29.14 21.67 -22.15
CA ASP A 1006 -27.99 22.27 -21.48
C ASP A 1006 -28.31 22.68 -20.04
N ASP A 1007 -29.56 23.07 -19.74
CA ASP A 1007 -29.96 23.45 -18.38
C ASP A 1007 -30.12 22.21 -17.49
N VAL A 1008 -30.64 21.11 -18.04
CA VAL A 1008 -30.74 19.82 -17.33
C VAL A 1008 -29.36 19.21 -17.09
N SER A 1009 -28.44 19.30 -18.05
CA SER A 1009 -27.04 18.87 -17.90
C SER A 1009 -26.25 19.74 -16.90
N ARG A 1010 -26.71 20.95 -16.60
CA ARG A 1010 -26.11 21.83 -15.58
C ARG A 1010 -26.68 21.62 -14.19
N TYR A 1011 -27.86 21.01 -14.08
CA TYR A 1011 -28.57 20.82 -12.81
C TYR A 1011 -28.27 19.45 -12.16
N CYS A 1012 -28.03 18.42 -12.98
CA CYS A 1012 -27.52 17.11 -12.57
C CYS A 1012 -26.00 17.14 -12.42
#